data_AF-A0A1M6VHP8-F1
#
_entry.id   AF-A0A1M6VHP8-F1
#
_cell.length_a   1.000
_cell.length_b   1.000
_cell.length_c   1.000
_cell.angle_alpha   90.00
_cell.angle_beta   90.00
_cell.angle_gamma   90.00
#
_symmetry.space_group_name_H-M   'P 1'
#
loop_
_entity.id
_entity.type
_entity.pdbx_description
1 polymer ?
#
loop_
_entity_poly.entity_id
_entity_poly.type
_entity_poly.pdbx_seq_one_letter_code
_entity_poly.pdbx_strand_id
1 'polypeptide(L)'
;MLSRNCLGISSHLSLGLLALLAGCSSDSSTTSATNDLKSSIEGAIDGATDNTNICLYDGYSAMQGATGEILCMDAAGNLAFWINSDGSYGFPEAAQESVTVPATDSSANEPDVETPASSDSVSTGNVESSSSETSDNETPASCTDSKALYTINGVSYYQSAQGYIYYFDESCNRIKVETATSSSSATQPVESSHDMQPTVSSSSVTPDVNSSSATTVTSSASTSNGNTPTIKYASATATLENDNGCVGIDGGTVTITCAGDYYFNGNGNGQIQVNAASTDKVELYLNNLTLSNSSDAPLYVRNADKVIINLESGTTNTFTDGSSRTTSYAKADGSLDTTGAAIYAKDDLTIKGSGTLKVTGNYNNGIHSSNDLRVRGNPTINVTAKNNGLKGKGLVDIEGGNITISATSGDGIKSDECTVNSSDTTITEGKGIVDIKGGNITITKAGDDGIQAYNYIFVRDSISAPTINITSTGKGIVSDNRVYINAGKIDISSGDDGVHSNMNVYFNGGYTTIAAPKNDGVHADSTLMINDGTIYVTNSYEGLVAWYIKANGGVTDVYGTNDAWNAAGGNDGSGNTNQSGQSSWGFGPGGGMGGMGSSSGFLTITGGVHHAKTSSGDTDGIDSNGELTISGGVVIVECQISGGMGGSFDSDGTASLTSKTVLGFSSGSSEKGSNYSISFSTSGYYGTSNVAFKPTISGRYMVTTTGQPSQISNVSSYSNSVTFPSGSTVYYN
;
A
#
# COMPACT_ATOMS: atom_id res chain seq x y z
N MET A 1 37.00 1.06 -26.31
CA MET A 1 37.88 0.58 -27.42
C MET A 1 37.33 -0.77 -27.89
N LEU A 2 37.39 -1.05 -29.21
CA LEU A 2 37.50 -2.35 -29.92
C LEU A 2 37.15 -3.66 -29.13
N SER A 3 36.38 -4.65 -29.61
CA SER A 3 36.05 -5.05 -30.99
C SER A 3 34.88 -6.05 -31.07
N ARG A 4 34.06 -5.88 -32.11
CA ARG A 4 33.25 -6.84 -32.91
C ARG A 4 33.59 -8.35 -32.82
N ASN A 5 32.55 -9.21 -32.90
CA ASN A 5 32.16 -9.94 -34.15
C ASN A 5 30.95 -10.88 -33.95
N CYS A 6 29.91 -10.74 -34.79
CA CYS A 6 28.92 -11.77 -35.07
C CYS A 6 28.91 -12.10 -36.57
N LEU A 7 28.79 -13.39 -36.91
CA LEU A 7 28.64 -13.90 -38.28
C LEU A 7 27.59 -15.01 -38.22
N GLY A 8 26.51 -14.89 -38.99
CA GLY A 8 25.41 -15.86 -39.02
C GLY A 8 25.52 -16.83 -40.20
N ILE A 9 24.89 -18.00 -40.06
CA ILE A 9 24.59 -18.94 -41.16
C ILE A 9 23.18 -19.51 -40.93
N SER A 10 22.41 -19.66 -42.01
CA SER A 10 21.02 -20.16 -42.05
C SER A 10 20.93 -21.59 -42.59
N SER A 11 19.94 -22.39 -42.14
CA SER A 11 19.10 -23.26 -43.00
C SER A 11 18.07 -24.17 -42.27
N HIS A 12 16.81 -24.07 -42.72
CA HIS A 12 15.78 -25.10 -42.97
C HIS A 12 15.27 -26.16 -41.93
N LEU A 13 13.93 -26.18 -41.78
CA LEU A 13 12.97 -27.32 -41.69
C LEU A 13 13.04 -28.27 -40.46
N SER A 14 11.96 -28.82 -39.86
CA SER A 14 10.49 -28.61 -39.96
C SER A 14 9.68 -29.44 -38.93
N LEU A 15 8.53 -28.92 -38.46
CA LEU A 15 7.33 -29.60 -37.86
C LEU A 15 7.37 -30.32 -36.48
N GLY A 16 6.28 -30.13 -35.69
CA GLY A 16 5.79 -31.02 -34.61
C GLY A 16 6.01 -30.52 -33.16
N LEU A 17 5.26 -29.58 -32.58
CA LEU A 17 3.83 -29.54 -32.16
C LEU A 17 3.53 -30.07 -30.72
N LEU A 18 2.96 -29.17 -29.90
CA LEU A 18 2.10 -29.35 -28.70
C LEU A 18 2.69 -29.46 -27.27
N ALA A 19 2.62 -28.31 -26.58
CA ALA A 19 2.06 -28.05 -25.24
C ALA A 19 2.53 -28.80 -23.97
N LEU A 20 3.01 -28.00 -23.01
CA LEU A 20 2.67 -28.09 -21.58
C LEU A 20 2.86 -26.70 -20.92
N LEU A 21 1.88 -26.25 -20.13
CA LEU A 21 1.96 -24.98 -19.39
C LEU A 21 2.78 -25.16 -18.11
N ALA A 22 3.60 -24.16 -17.79
CA ALA A 22 4.13 -23.93 -16.45
C ALA A 22 4.24 -22.42 -16.21
N GLY A 23 3.58 -21.92 -15.16
CA GLY A 23 3.55 -20.49 -14.83
C GLY A 23 4.63 -20.08 -13.81
N CYS A 24 5.16 -18.87 -14.03
CA CYS A 24 5.99 -18.05 -13.14
C CYS A 24 7.46 -18.47 -12.85
N SER A 25 8.37 -17.51 -13.14
CA SER A 25 9.83 -17.45 -12.90
C SER A 25 10.70 -18.28 -13.88
N SER A 26 11.75 -17.74 -14.54
CA SER A 26 12.57 -16.55 -14.25
C SER A 26 13.17 -15.84 -15.50
N ASP A 27 13.49 -14.54 -15.34
CA ASP A 27 14.56 -13.72 -15.97
C ASP A 27 14.72 -13.53 -17.50
N SER A 28 14.57 -12.26 -17.90
CA SER A 28 15.26 -11.51 -18.98
C SER A 28 15.34 -12.08 -20.42
N SER A 29 14.63 -11.45 -21.36
CA SER A 29 15.25 -10.71 -22.48
C SER A 29 14.24 -9.95 -23.36
N THR A 30 14.71 -8.85 -23.96
CA THR A 30 13.99 -7.81 -24.71
C THR A 30 13.35 -8.22 -26.04
N THR A 31 12.14 -7.72 -26.35
CA THR A 31 11.73 -7.31 -27.72
C THR A 31 10.71 -6.15 -27.75
N SER A 32 11.18 -4.97 -28.18
CA SER A 32 10.49 -3.95 -29.02
C SER A 32 8.99 -3.65 -28.84
N ALA A 33 8.67 -2.53 -28.20
CA ALA A 33 7.36 -1.87 -28.29
C ALA A 33 7.21 -1.00 -29.57
N THR A 34 5.98 -0.89 -30.10
CA THR A 34 5.37 0.30 -30.74
C THR A 34 4.01 -0.08 -31.35
N ASN A 35 2.89 0.38 -30.75
CA ASN A 35 1.53 0.59 -31.33
C ASN A 35 0.32 0.37 -30.38
N ASP A 36 0.38 0.58 -29.05
CA ASP A 36 -0.80 0.33 -28.18
C ASP A 36 -1.05 1.31 -27.01
N LEU A 37 -0.64 2.59 -27.12
CA LEU A 37 -1.01 3.64 -26.14
C LEU A 37 -2.08 4.64 -26.63
N LYS A 38 -2.54 4.54 -27.88
CA LYS A 38 -3.61 5.41 -28.42
C LYS A 38 -4.99 4.72 -28.44
N SER A 39 -4.99 3.39 -28.52
CA SER A 39 -6.16 2.51 -28.38
C SER A 39 -6.79 2.60 -26.99
N SER A 40 -5.97 2.62 -25.93
CA SER A 40 -6.43 2.53 -24.53
C SER A 40 -7.12 3.78 -23.99
N ILE A 41 -6.94 4.95 -24.61
CA ILE A 41 -7.58 6.21 -24.18
C ILE A 41 -8.82 6.53 -25.03
N GLU A 42 -8.76 6.32 -26.35
CA GLU A 42 -9.92 6.52 -27.22
C GLU A 42 -11.01 5.45 -26.99
N GLY A 43 -10.64 4.23 -26.59
CA GLY A 43 -11.59 3.16 -26.25
C GLY A 43 -12.30 3.33 -24.89
N ALA A 44 -11.76 4.13 -23.96
CA ALA A 44 -12.33 4.31 -22.63
C ALA A 44 -13.57 5.22 -22.61
N ILE A 45 -13.80 6.01 -23.67
CA ILE A 45 -14.90 7.00 -23.75
C ILE A 45 -16.00 6.57 -24.74
N ASP A 46 -15.69 5.75 -25.75
CA ASP A 46 -16.64 5.35 -26.82
C ASP A 46 -17.01 3.84 -26.83
N GLY A 47 -16.81 3.14 -25.69
CA GLY A 47 -16.85 1.66 -25.67
C GLY A 47 -17.18 0.98 -24.34
N ALA A 48 -17.99 1.60 -23.47
CA ALA A 48 -18.29 1.05 -22.13
C ALA A 48 -19.21 -0.20 -22.14
N THR A 49 -18.64 -1.36 -22.47
CA THR A 49 -19.28 -2.68 -22.30
C THR A 49 -18.32 -3.75 -21.75
N ASP A 50 -17.68 -3.50 -20.59
CA ASP A 50 -17.49 -4.48 -19.50
C ASP A 50 -16.72 -3.87 -18.32
N ASN A 51 -17.31 -3.95 -17.11
CA ASN A 51 -16.71 -3.95 -15.77
C ASN A 51 -15.59 -2.95 -15.38
N THR A 52 -15.34 -1.86 -16.09
CA THR A 52 -14.49 -0.77 -15.57
C THR A 52 -15.20 -0.04 -14.42
N ASN A 53 -14.68 -0.19 -13.19
CA ASN A 53 -15.21 0.54 -12.04
C ASN A 53 -14.91 2.04 -12.22
N ILE A 54 -15.94 2.82 -12.56
CA ILE A 54 -15.80 4.28 -12.76
C ILE A 54 -15.37 4.97 -11.46
N CYS A 55 -15.68 4.38 -10.30
CA CYS A 55 -14.96 4.70 -9.08
C CYS A 55 -13.57 4.07 -9.17
N LEU A 56 -12.57 4.90 -9.54
CA LEU A 56 -11.18 4.55 -9.89
C LEU A 56 -10.34 3.82 -8.81
N TYR A 57 -10.98 3.29 -7.77
CA TYR A 57 -10.37 2.67 -6.61
C TYR A 57 -11.11 1.39 -6.20
N ASP A 58 -10.35 0.32 -6.02
CA ASP A 58 -10.84 -0.90 -5.37
C ASP A 58 -11.42 -0.59 -3.98
N GLY A 59 -12.53 -1.23 -3.62
CA GLY A 59 -13.20 -1.04 -2.32
C GLY A 59 -14.22 0.10 -2.25
N TYR A 60 -14.42 0.87 -3.34
CA TYR A 60 -15.55 1.78 -3.45
C TYR A 60 -16.67 1.19 -4.32
N SER A 61 -17.92 1.36 -3.87
CA SER A 61 -19.11 0.95 -4.62
C SER A 61 -19.63 2.11 -5.47
N ALA A 62 -19.69 1.92 -6.79
CA ALA A 62 -20.30 2.85 -7.72
C ALA A 62 -21.83 2.79 -7.66
N MET A 63 -22.49 3.90 -7.31
CA MET A 63 -23.94 4.05 -7.34
C MET A 63 -24.37 5.17 -8.30
N GLN A 64 -25.50 5.02 -8.98
CA GLN A 64 -25.97 6.01 -9.94
C GLN A 64 -26.76 7.13 -9.24
N GLY A 65 -26.20 8.33 -9.24
CA GLY A 65 -26.84 9.56 -8.77
C GLY A 65 -27.96 10.05 -9.69
N ALA A 66 -28.81 10.91 -9.12
CA ALA A 66 -30.05 11.42 -9.68
C ALA A 66 -29.87 12.26 -10.96
N THR A 67 -28.73 12.92 -11.13
CA THR A 67 -28.42 13.79 -12.27
C THR A 67 -27.55 13.11 -13.33
N GLY A 68 -27.27 11.80 -13.18
CA GLY A 68 -26.39 11.03 -14.06
C GLY A 68 -24.94 10.96 -13.55
N GLU A 69 -24.64 11.56 -12.40
CA GLU A 69 -23.36 11.39 -11.72
C GLU A 69 -23.20 9.98 -11.12
N ILE A 70 -21.97 9.54 -10.91
CA ILE A 70 -21.63 8.28 -10.24
C ILE A 70 -21.09 8.59 -8.86
N LEU A 71 -21.78 8.11 -7.84
CA LEU A 71 -21.46 8.26 -6.42
C LEU A 71 -20.52 7.13 -5.99
N CYS A 72 -19.33 7.47 -5.50
CA CYS A 72 -18.32 6.52 -5.07
C CYS A 72 -18.35 6.37 -3.56
N MET A 73 -18.94 5.27 -3.10
CA MET A 73 -19.23 5.02 -1.69
C MET A 73 -18.13 4.16 -1.04
N ASP A 74 -17.65 4.55 0.14
CA ASP A 74 -16.67 3.78 0.91
C ASP A 74 -17.26 2.46 1.46
N ALA A 75 -16.40 1.62 2.05
CA ALA A 75 -16.79 0.34 2.64
C ALA A 75 -17.73 0.46 3.86
N ALA A 76 -17.91 1.66 4.43
CA ALA A 76 -18.86 1.96 5.49
C ALA A 76 -20.19 2.55 4.95
N GLY A 77 -20.31 2.77 3.64
CA GLY A 77 -21.49 3.32 2.98
C GLY A 77 -21.58 4.84 3.00
N ASN A 78 -20.49 5.56 3.27
CA ASN A 78 -20.42 7.01 3.13
C ASN A 78 -19.99 7.41 1.72
N LEU A 79 -20.45 8.54 1.22
CA LEU A 79 -19.93 9.10 -0.02
C LEU A 79 -18.49 9.56 0.21
N ALA A 80 -17.57 9.14 -0.65
CA ALA A 80 -16.19 9.61 -0.63
C ALA A 80 -15.93 10.69 -1.70
N PHE A 81 -16.46 10.48 -2.91
CA PHE A 81 -16.45 11.43 -4.03
C PHE A 81 -17.55 11.06 -5.03
N TRP A 82 -17.85 11.94 -5.98
CA TRP A 82 -18.72 11.62 -7.12
C TRP A 82 -18.10 12.08 -8.43
N ILE A 83 -18.43 11.43 -9.54
CA ILE A 83 -18.01 11.78 -10.91
C ILE A 83 -19.25 12.18 -11.70
N ASN A 84 -19.32 13.43 -12.17
CA ASN A 84 -20.39 13.95 -13.02
C ASN A 84 -20.36 13.28 -14.41
N SER A 85 -21.48 13.38 -15.14
CA SER A 85 -21.64 12.80 -16.48
C SER A 85 -20.72 13.38 -17.55
N ASP A 86 -20.04 14.50 -17.29
CA ASP A 86 -19.04 15.13 -18.17
C ASP A 86 -17.59 14.73 -17.82
N GLY A 87 -17.40 13.87 -16.82
CA GLY A 87 -16.08 13.43 -16.33
C GLY A 87 -15.44 14.35 -15.30
N SER A 88 -16.03 15.52 -15.00
CA SER A 88 -15.65 16.29 -13.80
C SER A 88 -16.07 15.55 -12.54
N TYR A 89 -15.51 15.88 -11.38
CA TYR A 89 -15.81 15.17 -10.15
C TYR A 89 -15.80 16.12 -8.94
N GLY A 90 -16.33 15.67 -7.80
CA GLY A 90 -16.36 16.44 -6.57
C GLY A 90 -16.33 15.59 -5.31
N PHE A 91 -16.08 16.23 -4.18
CA PHE A 91 -16.05 15.61 -2.85
C PHE A 91 -17.17 16.17 -1.97
N PRO A 92 -17.81 15.37 -1.10
CA PRO A 92 -18.77 15.90 -0.17
C PRO A 92 -18.09 16.90 0.77
N GLU A 93 -18.46 18.16 0.67
CA GLU A 93 -18.11 19.15 1.68
C GLU A 93 -18.61 18.67 3.04
N ALA A 94 -17.72 18.69 4.04
CA ALA A 94 -18.08 18.34 5.40
C ALA A 94 -19.18 19.30 5.87
N ALA A 95 -20.43 18.82 5.89
CA ALA A 95 -21.59 19.62 6.21
C ALA A 95 -21.41 20.25 7.59
N GLN A 96 -21.17 21.57 7.63
CA GLN A 96 -20.81 22.25 8.87
C GLN A 96 -21.83 21.93 9.97
N GLU A 97 -21.32 21.54 11.13
CA GLU A 97 -22.15 21.54 12.34
C GLU A 97 -22.56 22.99 12.61
N SER A 98 -23.85 23.24 12.44
CA SER A 98 -24.47 24.51 12.83
C SER A 98 -24.27 24.68 14.33
N VAL A 99 -23.33 25.56 14.71
CA VAL A 99 -23.05 25.88 16.11
C VAL A 99 -24.33 26.37 16.79
N THR A 100 -24.96 25.51 17.58
CA THR A 100 -26.00 25.91 18.52
C THR A 100 -25.34 26.65 19.66
N VAL A 101 -25.28 27.98 19.51
CA VAL A 101 -24.78 28.91 20.54
C VAL A 101 -25.59 28.68 21.83
N PRO A 102 -24.95 28.24 22.94
CA PRO A 102 -25.62 28.22 24.23
C PRO A 102 -25.91 29.67 24.64
N ALA A 103 -27.14 29.95 25.04
CA ALA A 103 -27.51 31.28 25.52
C ALA A 103 -26.60 31.70 26.68
N THR A 104 -26.04 32.91 26.58
CA THR A 104 -25.20 33.51 27.63
C THR A 104 -26.03 33.74 28.89
N ASP A 105 -25.72 33.05 29.98
CA ASP A 105 -26.11 33.52 31.30
C ASP A 105 -25.02 34.46 31.81
N SER A 106 -25.45 35.63 32.27
CA SER A 106 -24.60 36.70 32.75
C SER A 106 -25.13 37.27 34.05
N SER A 107 -24.58 36.83 35.18
CA SER A 107 -24.36 37.71 36.32
C SER A 107 -23.40 37.11 37.35
N ALA A 108 -22.55 37.95 37.91
CA ALA A 108 -21.81 37.67 39.13
C ALA A 108 -22.43 38.45 40.29
N ASN A 109 -22.72 37.78 41.42
CA ASN A 109 -22.45 38.32 42.75
C ASN A 109 -22.63 37.24 43.84
N GLU A 110 -21.82 37.39 44.90
CA GLU A 110 -21.83 36.65 46.17
C GLU A 110 -22.96 37.09 47.13
N PRO A 111 -23.11 36.50 48.35
CA PRO A 111 -22.99 35.10 48.77
C PRO A 111 -24.18 34.61 49.67
N ASP A 112 -24.13 33.35 50.12
CA ASP A 112 -24.78 32.70 51.28
C ASP A 112 -26.03 33.33 51.96
N VAL A 113 -27.12 32.54 52.06
CA VAL A 113 -27.77 32.14 53.36
C VAL A 113 -28.99 31.21 53.15
N GLU A 114 -29.02 30.13 53.93
CA GLU A 114 -30.15 29.25 54.37
C GLU A 114 -31.12 28.53 53.40
N THR A 115 -31.53 27.36 53.93
CA THR A 115 -32.33 26.23 53.44
C THR A 115 -33.86 26.44 53.64
N PRO A 116 -34.77 25.45 53.35
CA PRO A 116 -34.91 24.50 52.21
C PRO A 116 -36.39 24.39 51.70
N ALA A 117 -36.71 23.31 50.95
CA ALA A 117 -38.05 22.76 50.61
C ALA A 117 -38.85 23.46 49.46
N SER A 118 -39.67 22.78 48.64
CA SER A 118 -39.95 21.34 48.42
C SER A 118 -40.76 21.09 47.11
N SER A 119 -40.91 19.81 46.74
CA SER A 119 -42.02 19.19 45.97
C SER A 119 -42.24 19.52 44.49
N ASP A 120 -42.01 18.50 43.64
CA ASP A 120 -42.95 17.88 42.68
C ASP A 120 -44.17 18.69 42.16
N SER A 121 -44.34 18.74 40.84
CA SER A 121 -45.39 17.94 40.17
C SER A 121 -45.37 17.99 38.64
N VAL A 122 -45.55 16.80 38.06
CA VAL A 122 -45.81 16.47 36.64
C VAL A 122 -47.14 17.06 36.12
N SER A 123 -47.22 17.40 34.81
CA SER A 123 -48.23 16.91 33.83
C SER A 123 -48.84 17.93 32.83
N THR A 124 -48.65 17.65 31.54
CA THR A 124 -49.60 17.72 30.39
C THR A 124 -50.65 18.83 30.24
N GLY A 125 -50.72 19.42 29.03
CA GLY A 125 -51.92 20.14 28.56
C GLY A 125 -51.85 20.63 27.12
N ASN A 126 -52.41 19.87 26.17
CA ASN A 126 -52.49 20.21 24.74
C ASN A 126 -53.85 20.86 24.42
N VAL A 127 -53.91 22.02 23.75
CA VAL A 127 -55.12 22.57 23.09
C VAL A 127 -54.73 23.37 21.84
N GLU A 128 -55.47 23.20 20.74
CA GLU A 128 -55.23 23.83 19.42
C GLU A 128 -56.08 25.08 19.12
N SER A 129 -55.68 25.78 18.05
CA SER A 129 -56.45 26.71 17.20
C SER A 129 -56.68 28.15 17.73
N SER A 130 -56.77 29.21 16.91
CA SER A 130 -56.96 29.25 15.43
C SER A 130 -56.40 30.51 14.73
N SER A 131 -55.92 30.32 13.49
CA SER A 131 -56.09 31.19 12.29
C SER A 131 -55.68 32.69 12.28
N SER A 132 -54.78 33.03 11.34
CA SER A 132 -54.98 34.12 10.36
C SER A 132 -54.05 33.97 9.15
N GLU A 133 -54.59 33.96 7.93
CA GLU A 133 -53.84 33.82 6.66
C GLU A 133 -53.26 35.16 6.15
N THR A 134 -52.11 35.11 5.47
CA THR A 134 -51.84 35.78 4.17
C THR A 134 -50.63 35.10 3.52
N SER A 135 -50.65 34.94 2.19
CA SER A 135 -49.71 34.10 1.44
C SER A 135 -48.47 34.84 0.90
N ASP A 136 -47.69 34.12 0.09
CA ASP A 136 -46.66 34.59 -0.86
C ASP A 136 -45.24 34.77 -0.32
N ASN A 137 -44.66 33.65 0.12
CA ASN A 137 -43.37 33.23 -0.45
C ASN A 137 -43.26 31.69 -0.38
N GLU A 138 -43.66 30.97 -1.44
CA GLU A 138 -43.48 29.52 -1.48
C GLU A 138 -41.99 29.17 -1.58
N THR A 139 -41.37 28.89 -0.43
CA THR A 139 -40.30 27.89 -0.38
C THR A 139 -40.84 26.57 -0.94
N PRO A 140 -40.15 25.90 -1.87
CA PRO A 140 -40.54 24.57 -2.33
C PRO A 140 -40.72 23.66 -1.11
N ALA A 141 -41.86 23.00 -1.02
CA ALA A 141 -42.16 22.12 0.11
C ALA A 141 -41.07 21.04 0.19
N SER A 142 -40.29 21.02 1.28
CA SER A 142 -39.28 19.99 1.46
C SER A 142 -39.98 18.64 1.63
N CYS A 143 -39.65 17.68 0.77
CA CYS A 143 -40.23 16.34 0.80
C CYS A 143 -39.96 15.56 2.10
N THR A 144 -39.14 16.12 3.01
CA THR A 144 -38.85 15.63 4.35
C THR A 144 -38.36 16.78 5.24
N ASP A 145 -38.52 16.64 6.56
CA ASP A 145 -37.85 17.47 7.58
C ASP A 145 -36.46 16.93 7.97
N SER A 146 -36.04 15.82 7.37
CA SER A 146 -34.72 15.21 7.65
C SER A 146 -33.58 16.11 7.14
N LYS A 147 -32.47 16.18 7.87
CA LYS A 147 -31.24 16.80 7.36
C LYS A 147 -30.64 15.91 6.25
N ALA A 148 -30.28 16.50 5.11
CA ALA A 148 -29.54 15.80 4.06
C ALA A 148 -28.13 15.44 4.52
N LEU A 149 -27.59 14.32 4.03
CA LEU A 149 -26.19 13.95 4.20
C LEU A 149 -25.28 14.87 3.40
N TYR A 150 -25.64 15.11 2.14
CA TYR A 150 -24.94 15.92 1.16
C TYR A 150 -25.90 16.33 0.04
N THR A 151 -25.50 17.35 -0.72
CA THR A 151 -26.24 17.84 -1.89
C THR A 151 -25.28 17.89 -3.07
N ILE A 152 -25.66 17.28 -4.20
CA ILE A 152 -24.86 17.21 -5.43
C ILE A 152 -25.76 17.69 -6.57
N ASN A 153 -25.25 18.60 -7.41
CA ASN A 153 -25.97 19.15 -8.56
C ASN A 153 -27.41 19.65 -8.24
N GLY A 154 -27.61 20.16 -7.01
CA GLY A 154 -28.91 20.62 -6.50
C GLY A 154 -29.81 19.53 -5.90
N VAL A 155 -29.47 18.25 -6.00
CA VAL A 155 -30.21 17.13 -5.41
C VAL A 155 -29.67 16.78 -4.03
N SER A 156 -30.55 16.74 -3.03
CA SER A 156 -30.20 16.37 -1.66
C SER A 156 -30.38 14.87 -1.43
N TYR A 157 -29.37 14.24 -0.82
CA TYR A 157 -29.34 12.81 -0.54
C TYR A 157 -29.44 12.51 0.97
N TYR A 158 -30.05 11.38 1.31
CA TYR A 158 -30.41 10.99 2.66
C TYR A 158 -30.09 9.52 2.91
N GLN A 159 -29.80 9.15 4.16
CA GLN A 159 -29.67 7.74 4.56
C GLN A 159 -30.97 7.20 5.17
N SER A 160 -31.30 5.96 4.85
CA SER A 160 -32.37 5.23 5.52
C SER A 160 -31.92 4.67 6.87
N ALA A 161 -32.89 4.34 7.74
CA ALA A 161 -32.63 3.58 8.96
C ALA A 161 -32.09 2.14 8.70
N GLN A 162 -32.04 1.71 7.43
CA GLN A 162 -31.45 0.45 6.98
C GLN A 162 -30.15 0.66 6.17
N GLY A 163 -29.52 1.83 6.27
CA GLY A 163 -28.18 2.12 5.72
C GLY A 163 -28.11 2.54 4.25
N TYR A 164 -29.11 2.21 3.41
CA TYR A 164 -29.11 2.60 1.99
C TYR A 164 -29.41 4.10 1.78
N ILE A 165 -28.81 4.67 0.73
CA ILE A 165 -28.98 6.06 0.30
C ILE A 165 -30.23 6.22 -0.58
N TYR A 166 -30.88 7.39 -0.49
CA TYR A 166 -32.02 7.77 -1.32
C TYR A 166 -32.08 9.30 -1.54
N TYR A 167 -32.82 9.74 -2.55
CA TYR A 167 -33.21 11.13 -2.78
C TYR A 167 -34.73 11.24 -2.97
N PHE A 168 -35.25 12.45 -3.19
CA PHE A 168 -36.65 12.69 -3.56
C PHE A 168 -36.74 13.23 -4.98
N ASP A 169 -37.69 12.74 -5.77
CA ASP A 169 -38.01 13.32 -7.07
C ASP A 169 -38.86 14.60 -6.95
N GLU A 170 -39.13 15.26 -8.08
CA GLU A 170 -39.96 16.48 -8.14
C GLU A 170 -41.41 16.30 -7.64
N SER A 171 -41.88 15.05 -7.53
CA SER A 171 -43.20 14.69 -6.99
C SER A 171 -43.14 14.24 -5.52
N CYS A 172 -42.00 14.43 -4.85
CA CYS A 172 -41.69 13.94 -3.51
C CYS A 172 -41.81 12.41 -3.33
N ASN A 173 -41.67 11.62 -4.41
CA ASN A 173 -41.47 10.19 -4.28
C ASN A 173 -40.03 9.91 -3.82
N ARG A 174 -39.89 8.94 -2.93
CA ARG A 174 -38.59 8.54 -2.37
C ARG A 174 -37.90 7.55 -3.30
N ILE A 175 -36.85 7.99 -3.98
CA ILE A 175 -36.08 7.18 -4.93
C ILE A 175 -34.81 6.63 -4.26
N LYS A 176 -34.71 5.31 -4.16
CA LYS A 176 -33.50 4.63 -3.69
C LYS A 176 -32.38 4.79 -4.72
N VAL A 177 -31.17 5.11 -4.27
CA VAL A 177 -29.98 5.08 -5.13
C VAL A 177 -29.56 3.63 -5.31
N GLU A 178 -29.32 3.22 -6.56
CA GLU A 178 -28.94 1.85 -6.92
C GLU A 178 -27.50 1.79 -7.44
N THR A 179 -26.90 0.61 -7.43
CA THR A 179 -25.58 0.36 -8.04
C THR A 179 -25.61 0.73 -9.52
N ALA A 180 -24.58 1.44 -9.99
CA ALA A 180 -24.49 1.84 -11.39
C ALA A 180 -24.41 0.59 -12.29
N THR A 181 -25.36 0.46 -13.24
CA THR A 181 -25.38 -0.62 -14.23
C THR A 181 -25.36 -0.01 -15.63
N SER A 182 -24.52 -0.54 -16.51
CA SER A 182 -24.36 -0.06 -17.89
C SER A 182 -25.61 -0.38 -18.73
N SER A 183 -26.51 0.60 -18.86
CA SER A 183 -27.75 0.45 -19.64
C SER A 183 -27.58 0.93 -21.09
N SER A 184 -27.46 -0.01 -22.04
CA SER A 184 -27.58 0.29 -23.46
C SER A 184 -29.06 0.40 -23.86
N SER A 185 -29.49 1.60 -24.25
CA SER A 185 -30.86 1.84 -24.72
C SER A 185 -31.02 1.51 -26.21
N ALA A 186 -31.65 0.37 -26.53
CA ALA A 186 -32.19 0.10 -27.86
C ALA A 186 -33.54 -0.65 -27.76
N THR A 187 -34.51 -0.21 -28.57
CA THR A 187 -35.93 -0.58 -28.50
C THR A 187 -36.26 -2.04 -28.86
N GLN A 188 -37.21 -2.61 -28.12
CA GLN A 188 -37.95 -3.86 -28.40
C GLN A 188 -38.67 -3.85 -29.77
N PRO A 189 -38.97 -5.05 -30.33
CA PRO A 189 -40.38 -5.46 -30.33
C PRO A 189 -40.67 -6.93 -29.93
N VAL A 190 -41.87 -7.09 -29.34
CA VAL A 190 -42.67 -8.31 -29.03
C VAL A 190 -42.73 -9.33 -30.20
N GLU A 191 -42.91 -10.65 -30.05
CA GLU A 191 -43.35 -11.54 -28.93
C GLU A 191 -42.44 -12.81 -28.82
N SER A 192 -42.72 -13.97 -28.16
CA SER A 192 -43.93 -14.53 -27.48
C SER A 192 -43.61 -15.64 -26.46
N SER A 193 -44.66 -16.28 -25.92
CA SER A 193 -44.68 -17.27 -24.83
C SER A 193 -44.28 -18.71 -25.18
N HIS A 194 -43.69 -19.45 -24.22
CA HIS A 194 -44.33 -20.65 -23.63
C HIS A 194 -43.66 -21.12 -22.31
N ASP A 195 -44.43 -21.88 -21.54
CA ASP A 195 -44.20 -22.30 -20.14
C ASP A 195 -43.44 -23.65 -20.01
N MET A 196 -43.14 -24.04 -18.77
CA MET A 196 -42.84 -25.39 -18.23
C MET A 196 -41.43 -25.65 -17.62
N GLN A 197 -41.37 -25.53 -16.28
CA GLN A 197 -40.76 -26.54 -15.39
C GLN A 197 -41.52 -27.89 -15.52
N PRO A 198 -41.10 -29.04 -14.92
CA PRO A 198 -39.85 -29.34 -14.21
C PRO A 198 -39.23 -30.72 -14.60
N THR A 199 -38.10 -31.10 -13.96
CA THR A 199 -37.94 -32.30 -13.09
C THR A 199 -36.55 -32.94 -13.11
N VAL A 200 -36.19 -33.49 -11.95
CA VAL A 200 -34.97 -34.25 -11.66
C VAL A 200 -35.24 -35.74 -11.88
N SER A 201 -34.27 -36.50 -12.40
CA SER A 201 -34.16 -37.94 -12.08
C SER A 201 -32.76 -38.49 -12.31
N SER A 202 -32.29 -39.25 -11.32
CA SER A 202 -31.04 -40.01 -11.29
C SER A 202 -31.10 -41.29 -12.13
N SER A 203 -29.96 -41.76 -12.63
CA SER A 203 -29.61 -43.20 -12.60
C SER A 203 -28.10 -43.43 -12.81
N SER A 204 -27.57 -44.39 -12.06
CA SER A 204 -26.19 -44.85 -12.03
C SER A 204 -25.85 -45.86 -13.13
N VAL A 205 -24.60 -45.86 -13.61
CA VAL A 205 -24.01 -47.01 -14.32
C VAL A 205 -22.60 -47.28 -13.76
N THR A 206 -22.28 -48.57 -13.56
CA THR A 206 -21.03 -49.07 -12.96
C THR A 206 -19.86 -49.08 -13.95
N PRO A 207 -18.60 -48.94 -13.48
CA PRO A 207 -17.41 -49.08 -14.33
C PRO A 207 -17.05 -50.56 -14.55
N ASP A 208 -16.56 -50.86 -15.77
CA ASP A 208 -15.96 -52.15 -16.10
C ASP A 208 -14.42 -52.09 -15.91
N VAL A 209 -13.82 -53.22 -15.56
CA VAL A 209 -12.41 -53.32 -15.16
C VAL A 209 -11.59 -53.99 -16.27
N ASN A 210 -10.52 -53.33 -16.73
CA ASN A 210 -9.41 -54.07 -17.31
C ASN A 210 -8.06 -53.50 -16.90
N SER A 211 -7.09 -54.39 -16.67
CA SER A 211 -5.87 -54.14 -15.92
C SER A 211 -4.63 -54.20 -16.82
N SER A 212 -3.77 -53.17 -16.74
CA SER A 212 -2.36 -53.29 -17.12
C SER A 212 -1.48 -52.49 -16.16
N SER A 213 -0.45 -53.16 -15.63
CA SER A 213 0.27 -52.71 -14.44
C SER A 213 1.37 -51.69 -14.75
N ALA A 214 1.40 -50.58 -14.02
CA ALA A 214 2.59 -49.76 -13.79
C ALA A 214 2.66 -49.42 -12.29
N THR A 215 3.84 -49.58 -11.70
CA THR A 215 4.02 -49.73 -10.25
C THR A 215 3.65 -48.47 -9.45
N THR A 216 2.52 -48.52 -8.74
CA THR A 216 2.21 -47.55 -7.69
C THR A 216 3.14 -47.78 -6.50
N VAL A 217 4.01 -46.81 -6.19
CA VAL A 217 4.70 -46.79 -4.89
C VAL A 217 3.69 -46.31 -3.85
N THR A 218 2.99 -47.26 -3.23
CA THR A 218 2.14 -46.98 -2.07
C THR A 218 3.02 -46.60 -0.88
N SER A 219 3.18 -45.31 -0.62
CA SER A 219 3.59 -44.83 0.70
C SER A 219 2.48 -45.19 1.69
N SER A 220 2.63 -46.31 2.39
CA SER A 220 1.77 -46.63 3.53
C SER A 220 1.90 -45.50 4.56
N ALA A 221 0.81 -44.79 4.80
CA ALA A 221 0.74 -43.82 5.89
C ALA A 221 1.02 -44.57 7.20
N SER A 222 2.19 -44.35 7.79
CA SER A 222 2.52 -44.88 9.09
C SER A 222 1.62 -44.23 10.13
N THR A 223 1.00 -45.04 10.98
CA THR A 223 0.27 -44.52 12.15
C THR A 223 1.25 -44.37 13.30
N SER A 224 1.45 -43.14 13.79
CA SER A 224 2.31 -42.86 14.94
C SER A 224 1.95 -43.74 16.14
N ASN A 225 2.95 -44.28 16.82
CA ASN A 225 2.77 -45.07 18.05
C ASN A 225 2.57 -44.21 19.32
N GLY A 226 2.64 -42.88 19.21
CA GLY A 226 2.48 -41.93 20.31
C GLY A 226 3.77 -41.48 20.99
N ASN A 227 4.94 -42.01 20.62
CA ASN A 227 6.23 -41.50 21.08
C ASN A 227 6.56 -40.13 20.46
N THR A 228 7.48 -39.40 21.10
CA THR A 228 7.99 -38.10 20.66
C THR A 228 9.46 -38.23 20.24
N PRO A 229 9.77 -38.26 18.92
CA PRO A 229 11.13 -38.47 18.43
C PRO A 229 12.14 -37.40 18.81
N THR A 230 13.35 -37.86 19.16
CA THR A 230 14.55 -37.02 19.25
C THR A 230 15.54 -37.43 18.16
N ILE A 231 15.88 -36.49 17.29
CA ILE A 231 16.79 -36.65 16.18
C ILE A 231 18.08 -35.87 16.46
N LYS A 232 19.22 -36.55 16.36
CA LYS A 232 20.54 -35.94 16.57
C LYS A 232 21.45 -36.10 15.36
N TYR A 233 21.88 -34.97 14.80
CA TYR A 233 22.84 -34.91 13.70
C TYR A 233 24.29 -34.99 14.18
N ALA A 234 25.09 -35.81 13.48
CA ALA A 234 26.53 -35.92 13.67
C ALA A 234 27.20 -36.18 12.31
N SER A 235 27.95 -35.19 11.81
CA SER A 235 28.62 -35.27 10.51
C SER A 235 27.62 -35.59 9.38
N ALA A 236 27.86 -36.60 8.54
CA ALA A 236 26.96 -36.96 7.44
C ALA A 236 25.87 -37.98 7.84
N THR A 237 25.55 -38.12 9.13
CA THR A 237 24.54 -39.05 9.63
C THR A 237 23.61 -38.42 10.67
N ALA A 238 22.39 -38.95 10.78
CA ALA A 238 21.48 -38.68 11.88
C ALA A 238 21.24 -39.95 12.73
N THR A 239 20.81 -39.75 13.97
CA THR A 239 20.41 -40.81 14.92
C THR A 239 19.04 -40.50 15.49
N LEU A 240 18.26 -41.54 15.81
CA LEU A 240 16.87 -41.46 16.26
C LEU A 240 16.71 -42.14 17.63
N GLU A 241 16.14 -41.41 18.58
CA GLU A 241 15.64 -41.92 19.85
C GLU A 241 14.11 -41.71 19.91
N ASN A 242 13.42 -42.53 20.71
CA ASN A 242 11.96 -42.48 20.88
C ASN A 242 11.18 -42.58 19.54
N ASP A 243 11.57 -43.53 18.68
CA ASP A 243 10.95 -43.74 17.38
C ASP A 243 9.43 -43.91 17.49
N ASN A 244 8.70 -43.13 16.70
CA ASN A 244 7.24 -43.14 16.61
C ASN A 244 6.70 -43.93 15.41
N GLY A 245 7.57 -44.48 14.55
CA GLY A 245 7.23 -45.16 13.31
C GLY A 245 7.05 -44.21 12.10
N CYS A 246 7.30 -42.91 12.28
CA CYS A 246 7.10 -41.87 11.27
C CYS A 246 8.39 -41.14 10.87
N VAL A 247 9.56 -41.67 11.25
CA VAL A 247 10.88 -41.09 10.91
C VAL A 247 11.71 -42.11 10.13
N GLY A 248 11.98 -41.82 8.86
CA GLY A 248 12.99 -42.51 8.06
C GLY A 248 14.34 -41.81 8.16
N ILE A 249 15.45 -42.55 8.26
CA ILE A 249 16.81 -42.01 8.17
C ILE A 249 17.59 -42.77 7.09
N ASP A 250 18.11 -42.02 6.11
CA ASP A 250 19.08 -42.50 5.13
C ASP A 250 20.30 -41.56 5.11
N GLY A 251 21.39 -41.98 5.75
CA GLY A 251 22.55 -41.14 5.99
C GLY A 251 22.19 -39.87 6.78
N GLY A 252 22.36 -38.71 6.15
CA GLY A 252 21.98 -37.40 6.69
C GLY A 252 20.56 -36.96 6.32
N THR A 253 19.82 -37.72 5.51
CA THR A 253 18.43 -37.41 5.16
C THR A 253 17.49 -37.99 6.20
N VAL A 254 16.69 -37.12 6.81
CA VAL A 254 15.66 -37.46 7.81
C VAL A 254 14.30 -37.14 7.20
N THR A 255 13.46 -38.15 6.99
CA THR A 255 12.12 -37.99 6.41
C THR A 255 11.05 -38.17 7.49
N ILE A 256 10.19 -37.16 7.66
CA ILE A 256 9.03 -37.17 8.57
C ILE A 256 7.76 -37.39 7.75
N THR A 257 6.94 -38.37 8.13
CA THR A 257 5.75 -38.80 7.38
C THR A 257 4.40 -38.64 8.10
N CYS A 258 4.37 -38.04 9.30
CA CYS A 258 3.16 -37.90 10.11
C CYS A 258 3.12 -36.56 10.85
N ALA A 259 1.93 -36.12 11.26
CA ALA A 259 1.75 -35.09 12.27
C ALA A 259 2.47 -35.41 13.60
N GLY A 260 2.89 -34.37 14.32
CA GLY A 260 3.46 -34.49 15.66
C GLY A 260 4.66 -33.59 15.93
N ASP A 261 5.28 -33.81 17.09
CA ASP A 261 6.41 -33.06 17.62
C ASP A 261 7.73 -33.83 17.41
N TYR A 262 8.74 -33.16 16.85
CA TYR A 262 10.03 -33.76 16.50
C TYR A 262 11.18 -32.86 16.99
N TYR A 263 12.05 -33.38 17.84
CA TYR A 263 13.14 -32.63 18.46
C TYR A 263 14.45 -32.81 17.71
N PHE A 264 15.16 -31.73 17.40
CA PHE A 264 16.40 -31.75 16.63
C PHE A 264 17.55 -31.05 17.37
N ASN A 265 18.73 -31.69 17.37
CA ASN A 265 19.97 -31.11 17.88
C ASN A 265 21.20 -31.64 17.11
N GLY A 266 22.37 -31.04 17.36
CA GLY A 266 23.65 -31.52 16.86
C GLY A 266 24.16 -30.77 15.63
N ASN A 267 25.15 -31.33 14.94
CA ASN A 267 25.82 -30.68 13.81
C ASN A 267 26.08 -31.67 12.67
N GLY A 268 25.68 -31.33 11.44
CA GLY A 268 25.85 -32.24 10.32
C GLY A 268 25.64 -31.66 8.91
N ASN A 269 25.69 -32.58 7.95
CA ASN A 269 25.38 -32.37 6.54
C ASN A 269 24.28 -33.37 6.14
N GLY A 270 23.18 -32.87 5.57
CA GLY A 270 21.99 -33.64 5.26
C GLY A 270 20.73 -32.78 5.12
N GLN A 271 19.57 -33.41 5.09
CA GLN A 271 18.29 -32.73 4.88
C GLN A 271 17.24 -33.24 5.86
N ILE A 272 16.46 -32.32 6.42
CA ILE A 272 15.17 -32.63 7.05
C ILE A 272 14.10 -32.49 5.96
N GLN A 273 13.39 -33.57 5.66
CA GLN A 273 12.29 -33.61 4.70
C GLN A 273 10.97 -33.88 5.41
N VAL A 274 10.02 -32.97 5.33
CA VAL A 274 8.65 -33.18 5.83
C VAL A 274 7.75 -33.55 4.65
N ASN A 275 7.18 -34.74 4.68
CA ASN A 275 6.25 -35.28 3.68
C ASN A 275 5.15 -36.08 4.40
N ALA A 276 4.40 -35.37 5.24
CA ALA A 276 3.25 -35.87 5.99
C ALA A 276 1.96 -35.76 5.16
N ALA A 277 0.78 -36.05 5.72
CA ALA A 277 -0.47 -35.80 5.00
C ALA A 277 -0.74 -34.28 4.83
N SER A 278 -1.54 -33.88 3.84
CA SER A 278 -1.87 -32.45 3.60
C SER A 278 -2.81 -31.86 4.66
N THR A 279 -3.23 -32.65 5.65
CA THR A 279 -3.97 -32.24 6.85
C THR A 279 -3.11 -32.25 8.10
N ASP A 280 -1.84 -32.68 8.00
CA ASP A 280 -0.97 -32.91 9.15
C ASP A 280 -0.20 -31.65 9.53
N LYS A 281 -0.25 -31.34 10.82
CA LYS A 281 0.59 -30.31 11.45
C LYS A 281 1.84 -30.96 12.04
N VAL A 282 3.01 -30.42 11.71
CA VAL A 282 4.31 -30.91 12.21
C VAL A 282 5.03 -29.79 12.96
N GLU A 283 5.49 -30.04 14.19
CA GLU A 283 6.30 -29.10 14.97
C GLU A 283 7.75 -29.60 15.08
N LEU A 284 8.71 -28.75 14.68
CA LEU A 284 10.14 -29.02 14.68
C LEU A 284 10.81 -28.21 15.80
N TYR A 285 11.23 -28.87 16.88
CA TYR A 285 11.86 -28.25 18.05
C TYR A 285 13.37 -28.22 17.90
N LEU A 286 13.93 -27.04 17.62
CA LEU A 286 15.33 -26.87 17.26
C LEU A 286 16.16 -26.39 18.46
N ASN A 287 17.05 -27.25 18.94
CA ASN A 287 17.94 -27.01 20.07
C ASN A 287 19.41 -27.17 19.67
N ASN A 288 20.06 -26.05 19.33
CA ASN A 288 21.46 -26.00 18.90
C ASN A 288 21.75 -26.93 17.70
N LEU A 289 20.84 -26.95 16.73
CA LEU A 289 21.02 -27.65 15.44
C LEU A 289 21.84 -26.79 14.47
N THR A 290 22.92 -27.33 13.92
CA THR A 290 23.59 -26.78 12.73
C THR A 290 23.51 -27.79 11.60
N LEU A 291 22.78 -27.46 10.53
CA LEU A 291 22.57 -28.36 9.40
C LEU A 291 22.97 -27.68 8.09
N SER A 292 23.88 -28.31 7.38
CA SER A 292 24.30 -27.92 6.03
C SER A 292 23.78 -28.89 5.00
N ASN A 293 23.59 -28.46 3.75
CA ASN A 293 23.39 -29.37 2.62
C ASN A 293 24.05 -28.77 1.39
N SER A 294 25.16 -29.34 0.92
CA SER A 294 25.91 -28.78 -0.23
C SER A 294 25.24 -29.00 -1.59
N SER A 295 24.17 -29.80 -1.65
CA SER A 295 23.52 -30.27 -2.88
C SER A 295 22.08 -29.76 -3.05
N ASP A 296 21.45 -29.32 -1.96
CA ASP A 296 20.03 -28.94 -1.91
C ASP A 296 19.73 -28.11 -0.63
N ALA A 297 18.46 -27.87 -0.31
CA ALA A 297 18.05 -27.30 0.99
C ALA A 297 18.36 -28.25 2.16
N PRO A 298 18.84 -27.75 3.31
CA PRO A 298 18.90 -28.51 4.55
C PRO A 298 17.53 -28.71 5.23
N LEU A 299 16.49 -27.90 4.91
CA LEU A 299 15.11 -28.16 5.34
C LEU A 299 14.14 -27.97 4.16
N TYR A 300 13.40 -29.03 3.84
CA TYR A 300 12.39 -29.05 2.78
C TYR A 300 11.06 -29.64 3.28
N VAL A 301 10.03 -28.80 3.37
CA VAL A 301 8.64 -29.22 3.56
C VAL A 301 8.02 -29.44 2.18
N ARG A 302 7.84 -30.72 1.84
CA ARG A 302 7.28 -31.20 0.57
C ARG A 302 5.76 -31.32 0.61
N ASN A 303 5.20 -31.71 1.76
CA ASN A 303 3.75 -31.82 1.97
C ASN A 303 3.42 -31.82 3.49
N ALA A 304 2.53 -30.93 3.92
CA ALA A 304 1.90 -30.84 5.25
C ALA A 304 0.64 -29.94 5.15
N ASP A 305 -0.17 -29.82 6.21
CA ASP A 305 -1.05 -28.63 6.37
C ASP A 305 -0.18 -27.42 6.75
N LYS A 306 0.70 -27.62 7.75
CA LYS A 306 1.51 -26.56 8.34
C LYS A 306 2.73 -27.14 9.06
N VAL A 307 3.88 -26.49 8.87
CA VAL A 307 5.09 -26.77 9.65
C VAL A 307 5.41 -25.60 10.56
N ILE A 308 5.71 -25.91 11.82
CA ILE A 308 6.08 -24.92 12.83
C ILE A 308 7.51 -25.20 13.33
N ILE A 309 8.42 -24.27 13.08
CA ILE A 309 9.76 -24.27 13.64
C ILE A 309 9.71 -23.59 15.02
N ASN A 310 10.03 -24.37 16.06
CA ASN A 310 10.20 -23.90 17.44
C ASN A 310 11.68 -23.64 17.70
N LEU A 311 12.04 -22.38 17.93
CA LEU A 311 13.40 -21.97 18.28
C LEU A 311 13.55 -21.95 19.80
N GLU A 312 14.21 -22.97 20.35
CA GLU A 312 14.39 -23.13 21.79
C GLU A 312 15.16 -21.96 22.42
N SER A 313 14.71 -21.51 23.58
CA SER A 313 15.23 -20.31 24.23
C SER A 313 16.72 -20.45 24.58
N GLY A 314 17.50 -19.42 24.28
CA GLY A 314 18.95 -19.42 24.51
C GLY A 314 19.76 -20.30 23.55
N THR A 315 19.14 -20.96 22.57
CA THR A 315 19.83 -21.79 21.57
C THR A 315 20.10 -21.02 20.27
N THR A 316 21.08 -21.46 19.49
CA THR A 316 21.30 -20.96 18.12
C THR A 316 21.23 -22.10 17.12
N ASN A 317 20.30 -21.99 16.17
CA ASN A 317 20.09 -22.95 15.10
C ASN A 317 20.55 -22.36 13.77
N THR A 318 21.24 -23.14 12.93
CA THR A 318 21.86 -22.67 11.69
C THR A 318 21.53 -23.60 10.51
N PHE A 319 21.08 -23.03 9.40
CA PHE A 319 20.81 -23.73 8.14
C PHE A 319 21.60 -23.11 6.99
N THR A 320 22.33 -23.92 6.23
CA THR A 320 23.11 -23.46 5.05
C THR A 320 22.91 -24.42 3.88
N ASP A 321 22.46 -23.92 2.73
CA ASP A 321 22.31 -24.72 1.51
C ASP A 321 23.52 -24.63 0.55
N GLY A 322 23.47 -25.41 -0.51
CA GLY A 322 24.43 -25.36 -1.62
C GLY A 322 24.17 -24.17 -2.53
N SER A 323 25.17 -23.77 -3.30
CA SER A 323 25.03 -22.74 -4.34
C SER A 323 24.38 -23.24 -5.63
N SER A 324 24.02 -24.52 -5.69
CA SER A 324 23.32 -25.19 -6.79
C SER A 324 22.28 -26.19 -6.25
N ARG A 325 21.53 -26.81 -7.16
CA ARG A 325 20.63 -27.93 -6.89
C ARG A 325 21.07 -29.12 -7.74
N THR A 326 21.46 -30.22 -7.08
CA THR A 326 21.81 -31.49 -7.74
C THR A 326 20.81 -32.60 -7.47
N THR A 327 19.87 -32.36 -6.54
CA THR A 327 18.72 -33.21 -6.25
C THR A 327 17.48 -32.68 -6.98
N SER A 328 16.58 -33.57 -7.36
CA SER A 328 15.26 -33.22 -7.91
C SER A 328 14.19 -34.18 -7.39
N TYR A 329 12.98 -33.67 -7.21
CA TYR A 329 11.86 -34.41 -6.62
C TYR A 329 10.76 -34.61 -7.65
N ALA A 330 10.37 -35.86 -7.93
CA ALA A 330 9.22 -36.13 -8.77
C ALA A 330 7.92 -35.69 -8.08
N LYS A 331 7.11 -34.89 -8.78
CA LYS A 331 5.71 -34.57 -8.44
C LYS A 331 4.80 -35.73 -8.87
N ALA A 332 3.51 -35.66 -8.49
CA ALA A 332 2.53 -36.70 -8.78
C ALA A 332 2.25 -36.88 -10.29
N ASP A 333 2.44 -35.82 -11.10
CA ASP A 333 2.32 -35.81 -12.55
C ASP A 333 3.60 -36.29 -13.29
N GLY A 334 4.64 -36.67 -12.55
CA GLY A 334 5.94 -37.07 -13.09
C GLY A 334 6.87 -35.91 -13.47
N SER A 335 6.44 -34.66 -13.35
CA SER A 335 7.33 -33.49 -13.49
C SER A 335 8.35 -33.44 -12.34
N LEU A 336 9.49 -32.81 -12.58
CA LEU A 336 10.54 -32.63 -11.57
C LEU A 336 10.40 -31.28 -10.88
N ASP A 337 10.86 -31.23 -9.63
CA ASP A 337 10.86 -30.06 -8.77
C ASP A 337 12.20 -29.92 -8.04
N THR A 338 12.55 -28.70 -7.63
CA THR A 338 13.77 -28.38 -6.87
C THR A 338 13.44 -27.41 -5.73
N THR A 339 14.28 -27.35 -4.70
CA THR A 339 13.99 -26.46 -3.56
C THR A 339 14.36 -25.01 -3.88
N GLY A 340 13.45 -24.07 -3.59
CA GLY A 340 13.63 -22.65 -3.90
C GLY A 340 14.40 -21.83 -2.86
N ALA A 341 14.82 -22.43 -1.74
CA ALA A 341 15.46 -21.73 -0.61
C ALA A 341 16.30 -22.68 0.27
N ALA A 342 17.00 -22.15 1.27
CA ALA A 342 17.68 -22.97 2.29
C ALA A 342 16.72 -23.56 3.34
N ILE A 343 15.68 -22.80 3.72
CA ILE A 343 14.48 -23.34 4.37
C ILE A 343 13.34 -23.16 3.38
N TYR A 344 12.90 -24.26 2.77
CA TYR A 344 11.85 -24.24 1.74
C TYR A 344 10.62 -25.03 2.17
N ALA A 345 9.45 -24.44 2.03
CA ALA A 345 8.17 -25.09 2.23
C ALA A 345 7.26 -24.88 1.02
N LYS A 346 6.51 -25.92 0.66
CA LYS A 346 5.37 -25.79 -0.26
C LYS A 346 4.13 -25.27 0.47
N ASP A 347 3.93 -25.78 1.68
CA ASP A 347 2.80 -25.43 2.53
C ASP A 347 3.16 -24.33 3.54
N ASP A 348 2.22 -23.99 4.43
CA ASP A 348 2.42 -22.92 5.41
C ASP A 348 3.62 -23.19 6.34
N LEU A 349 4.44 -22.16 6.54
CA LEU A 349 5.60 -22.21 7.43
C LEU A 349 5.45 -21.17 8.55
N THR A 350 5.56 -21.60 9.80
CA THR A 350 5.60 -20.70 10.96
C THR A 350 6.94 -20.84 11.68
N ILE A 351 7.56 -19.72 12.06
CA ILE A 351 8.75 -19.66 12.91
C ILE A 351 8.35 -18.98 14.22
N LYS A 352 8.53 -19.67 15.35
CA LYS A 352 8.17 -19.18 16.69
C LYS A 352 9.22 -19.50 17.74
N GLY A 353 9.10 -18.90 18.91
CA GLY A 353 10.00 -19.08 20.06
C GLY A 353 10.87 -17.86 20.31
N SER A 354 11.90 -18.02 21.14
CA SER A 354 12.85 -16.96 21.54
C SER A 354 14.31 -17.32 21.30
N GLY A 355 14.58 -18.47 20.68
CA GLY A 355 15.91 -18.84 20.20
C GLY A 355 16.37 -18.02 18.98
N THR A 356 17.61 -18.26 18.58
CA THR A 356 18.20 -17.68 17.36
C THR A 356 18.13 -18.66 16.19
N LEU A 357 17.77 -18.16 15.01
CA LEU A 357 17.87 -18.84 13.72
C LEU A 357 18.84 -18.05 12.81
N LYS A 358 19.75 -18.77 12.16
CA LYS A 358 20.68 -18.25 11.15
C LYS A 358 20.49 -19.04 9.85
N VAL A 359 20.25 -18.36 8.74
CA VAL A 359 19.99 -18.99 7.44
C VAL A 359 20.89 -18.39 6.38
N THR A 360 21.57 -19.26 5.62
CA THR A 360 22.37 -18.88 4.46
C THR A 360 21.82 -19.57 3.22
N GLY A 361 21.13 -18.81 2.37
CA GLY A 361 20.61 -19.22 1.06
C GLY A 361 21.57 -18.82 -0.07
N ASN A 362 22.52 -19.70 -0.36
CA ASN A 362 23.53 -19.56 -1.41
C ASN A 362 22.97 -19.75 -2.83
N TYR A 363 21.93 -20.59 -3.00
CA TYR A 363 21.34 -20.85 -4.32
C TYR A 363 20.35 -19.78 -4.76
N ASN A 364 19.39 -19.44 -3.89
CA ASN A 364 18.26 -18.56 -4.21
C ASN A 364 17.79 -17.83 -2.94
N ASN A 365 16.58 -18.11 -2.44
CA ASN A 365 16.01 -17.44 -1.27
C ASN A 365 16.59 -17.98 0.05
N GLY A 366 16.48 -17.19 1.13
CA GLY A 366 16.81 -17.64 2.49
C GLY A 366 15.75 -18.57 3.08
N ILE A 367 14.59 -18.00 3.40
CA ILE A 367 13.42 -18.70 3.93
C ILE A 367 12.25 -18.47 2.98
N HIS A 368 11.60 -19.54 2.51
CA HIS A 368 10.53 -19.44 1.52
C HIS A 368 9.40 -20.45 1.79
N SER A 369 8.16 -19.95 1.95
CA SER A 369 6.93 -20.76 1.78
C SER A 369 6.25 -20.40 0.45
N SER A 370 5.77 -21.43 -0.26
CA SER A 370 4.94 -21.25 -1.46
C SER A 370 3.47 -20.92 -1.13
N ASN A 371 3.11 -20.94 0.16
CA ASN A 371 1.89 -20.39 0.75
C ASN A 371 2.29 -19.27 1.73
N ASP A 372 1.93 -19.38 3.01
CA ASP A 372 2.10 -18.32 4.00
C ASP A 372 3.32 -18.54 4.90
N LEU A 373 4.15 -17.51 5.06
CA LEU A 373 5.26 -17.45 6.01
C LEU A 373 4.89 -16.58 7.22
N ARG A 374 4.96 -17.15 8.42
CA ARG A 374 4.56 -16.48 9.67
C ARG A 374 5.71 -16.43 10.68
N VAL A 375 5.96 -15.25 11.25
CA VAL A 375 6.87 -15.07 12.39
C VAL A 375 6.04 -14.73 13.63
N ARG A 376 6.30 -15.43 14.74
CA ARG A 376 5.46 -15.42 15.95
C ARG A 376 6.29 -15.29 17.23
N GLY A 377 5.84 -14.43 18.14
CA GLY A 377 6.59 -14.11 19.36
C GLY A 377 7.86 -13.30 19.06
N ASN A 378 8.95 -13.57 19.78
CA ASN A 378 10.18 -12.78 19.73
C ASN A 378 11.45 -13.59 19.36
N PRO A 379 11.49 -14.27 18.19
CA PRO A 379 12.69 -14.97 17.74
C PRO A 379 13.76 -13.98 17.28
N THR A 380 15.03 -14.42 17.26
CA THR A 380 16.09 -13.70 16.55
C THR A 380 16.39 -14.41 15.24
N ILE A 381 16.16 -13.78 14.09
CA ILE A 381 16.30 -14.38 12.75
C ILE A 381 17.34 -13.59 11.95
N ASN A 382 18.38 -14.27 11.47
CA ASN A 382 19.42 -13.69 10.63
C ASN A 382 19.45 -14.41 9.29
N VAL A 383 19.24 -13.71 8.18
CA VAL A 383 19.17 -14.28 6.84
C VAL A 383 20.16 -13.61 5.89
N THR A 384 21.06 -14.39 5.32
CA THR A 384 21.81 -14.03 4.12
C THR A 384 21.26 -14.82 2.95
N ALA A 385 20.84 -14.15 1.89
CA ALA A 385 20.28 -14.78 0.70
C ALA A 385 20.94 -14.24 -0.58
N LYS A 386 21.01 -15.08 -1.60
CA LYS A 386 21.39 -14.65 -2.94
C LYS A 386 20.24 -13.83 -3.55
N ASN A 387 19.05 -14.41 -3.57
CA ASN A 387 17.80 -13.77 -3.97
C ASN A 387 17.08 -13.26 -2.70
N ASN A 388 15.78 -13.52 -2.54
CA ASN A 388 14.95 -12.94 -1.48
C ASN A 388 15.31 -13.45 -0.07
N GLY A 389 15.28 -12.56 0.93
CA GLY A 389 15.50 -12.90 2.34
C GLY A 389 14.40 -13.77 2.92
N LEU A 390 13.23 -13.16 3.16
CA LEU A 390 12.00 -13.84 3.59
C LEU A 390 10.97 -13.79 2.47
N LYS A 391 10.45 -14.95 2.05
CA LYS A 391 9.36 -15.03 1.09
C LYS A 391 8.22 -15.90 1.59
N GLY A 392 7.02 -15.36 1.59
CA GLY A 392 5.78 -16.12 1.73
C GLY A 392 4.93 -15.74 0.55
N LYS A 393 4.83 -16.61 -0.45
CA LYS A 393 4.19 -16.29 -1.73
C LYS A 393 2.78 -15.73 -1.49
N GLY A 394 1.99 -16.38 -0.63
CA GLY A 394 0.67 -15.91 -0.23
C GLY A 394 0.69 -14.79 0.80
N LEU A 395 1.51 -14.90 1.83
CA LEU A 395 1.57 -13.95 2.95
C LEU A 395 2.93 -13.97 3.63
N VAL A 396 3.48 -12.82 3.99
CA VAL A 396 4.48 -12.68 5.06
C VAL A 396 3.87 -11.92 6.24
N ASP A 397 3.69 -12.59 7.38
CA ASP A 397 3.03 -12.03 8.56
C ASP A 397 3.97 -12.07 9.77
N ILE A 398 4.35 -10.90 10.26
CA ILE A 398 5.35 -10.71 11.33
C ILE A 398 4.68 -10.06 12.53
N GLU A 399 4.54 -10.83 13.62
CA GLU A 399 4.06 -10.29 14.92
C GLU A 399 5.17 -9.59 15.72
N GLY A 400 6.43 -10.00 15.54
CA GLY A 400 7.55 -9.55 16.36
C GLY A 400 8.86 -10.25 16.04
N GLY A 401 9.83 -10.13 16.95
CA GLY A 401 11.19 -10.65 16.80
C GLY A 401 12.24 -9.59 16.44
N ASN A 402 13.49 -10.03 16.36
CA ASN A 402 14.63 -9.27 15.84
C ASN A 402 15.08 -9.94 14.53
N ILE A 403 14.88 -9.29 13.40
CA ILE A 403 15.03 -9.86 12.07
C ILE A 403 16.07 -9.04 11.30
N THR A 404 17.21 -9.66 10.97
CA THR A 404 18.26 -9.04 10.15
C THR A 404 18.38 -9.77 8.81
N ILE A 405 18.32 -9.03 7.71
CA ILE A 405 18.30 -9.57 6.34
C ILE A 405 19.39 -8.92 5.48
N SER A 406 20.04 -9.73 4.65
CA SER A 406 20.94 -9.32 3.55
C SER A 406 20.62 -10.16 2.31
N ALA A 407 19.81 -9.61 1.42
CA ALA A 407 19.52 -10.17 0.09
C ALA A 407 20.48 -9.57 -0.95
N THR A 408 21.03 -10.39 -1.84
CA THR A 408 22.14 -9.96 -2.72
C THR A 408 21.65 -9.37 -4.05
N SER A 409 20.61 -9.96 -4.64
CA SER A 409 20.02 -9.62 -5.95
C SER A 409 18.49 -9.61 -5.98
N GLY A 410 17.84 -9.69 -4.82
CA GLY A 410 16.38 -9.69 -4.69
C GLY A 410 15.95 -9.01 -3.39
N ASP A 411 14.71 -9.25 -2.98
CA ASP A 411 14.07 -8.45 -1.95
C ASP A 411 14.49 -8.80 -0.53
N GLY A 412 14.35 -7.85 0.39
CA GLY A 412 14.40 -8.14 1.82
C GLY A 412 13.26 -9.07 2.23
N ILE A 413 12.02 -8.64 1.97
CA ILE A 413 10.78 -9.37 2.27
C ILE A 413 9.86 -9.34 1.04
N LYS A 414 9.34 -10.49 0.60
CA LYS A 414 8.46 -10.60 -0.59
C LYS A 414 7.18 -11.41 -0.36
N SER A 415 6.06 -10.94 -0.91
CA SER A 415 4.82 -11.72 -1.10
C SER A 415 4.20 -11.41 -2.48
N ASP A 416 4.09 -12.40 -3.35
CA ASP A 416 3.83 -12.20 -4.79
C ASP A 416 2.77 -13.15 -5.40
N GLU A 417 1.82 -13.60 -4.59
CA GLU A 417 0.68 -14.37 -5.07
C GLU A 417 -0.44 -13.49 -5.66
N CYS A 418 -0.65 -13.68 -6.97
CA CYS A 418 -1.73 -13.11 -7.76
C CYS A 418 -2.43 -14.21 -8.58
N THR A 419 -3.57 -13.88 -9.19
CA THR A 419 -4.28 -14.73 -10.15
C THR A 419 -3.98 -14.24 -11.57
N VAL A 420 -3.29 -15.05 -12.36
CA VAL A 420 -2.90 -14.72 -13.75
C VAL A 420 -3.94 -15.27 -14.73
N ASN A 421 -4.66 -14.36 -15.41
CA ASN A 421 -5.69 -14.65 -16.39
C ASN A 421 -5.19 -14.26 -17.80
N SER A 422 -4.51 -15.19 -18.46
CA SER A 422 -3.84 -14.96 -19.76
C SER A 422 -2.74 -13.88 -19.68
N SER A 423 -3.01 -12.65 -20.13
CA SER A 423 -2.11 -11.50 -20.03
C SER A 423 -2.44 -10.56 -18.86
N ASP A 424 -3.59 -10.77 -18.22
CA ASP A 424 -4.06 -9.99 -17.08
C ASP A 424 -3.61 -10.62 -15.75
N THR A 425 -3.38 -9.79 -14.75
CA THR A 425 -3.00 -10.20 -13.40
C THR A 425 -3.92 -9.53 -12.41
N THR A 426 -4.58 -10.33 -11.57
CA THR A 426 -5.64 -9.91 -10.67
C THR A 426 -5.31 -10.28 -9.23
N ILE A 427 -5.86 -9.51 -8.29
CA ILE A 427 -5.68 -9.73 -6.85
C ILE A 427 -6.31 -11.07 -6.44
N THR A 428 -5.54 -11.90 -5.75
CA THR A 428 -6.07 -13.08 -5.04
C THR A 428 -6.47 -12.65 -3.63
N GLU A 429 -7.72 -12.88 -3.24
CA GLU A 429 -8.24 -12.47 -1.91
C GLU A 429 -7.39 -13.05 -0.77
N GLY A 430 -6.98 -12.17 0.16
CA GLY A 430 -6.16 -12.55 1.32
C GLY A 430 -4.72 -12.98 1.00
N LYS A 431 -4.26 -12.82 -0.25
CA LYS A 431 -2.93 -13.21 -0.72
C LYS A 431 -2.15 -12.05 -1.35
N GLY A 432 -0.84 -12.25 -1.51
CA GLY A 432 0.11 -11.22 -1.99
C GLY A 432 0.39 -10.15 -0.95
N ILE A 433 0.39 -10.49 0.35
CA ILE A 433 0.37 -9.53 1.47
C ILE A 433 1.65 -9.60 2.30
N VAL A 434 2.17 -8.43 2.71
CA VAL A 434 3.13 -8.31 3.82
C VAL A 434 2.47 -7.56 4.97
N ASP A 435 2.38 -8.18 6.14
CA ASP A 435 1.67 -7.66 7.32
C ASP A 435 2.61 -7.64 8.54
N ILE A 436 3.09 -6.44 8.89
CA ILE A 436 4.04 -6.21 9.98
C ILE A 436 3.29 -5.55 11.14
N LYS A 437 3.20 -6.28 12.26
CA LYS A 437 2.44 -5.89 13.48
C LYS A 437 3.33 -5.48 14.65
N GLY A 438 4.65 -5.58 14.47
CA GLY A 438 5.67 -5.33 15.47
C GLY A 438 7.04 -5.90 15.13
N GLY A 439 7.97 -5.79 16.09
CA GLY A 439 9.34 -6.30 15.98
C GLY A 439 10.39 -5.25 15.56
N ASN A 440 11.65 -5.67 15.55
CA ASN A 440 12.77 -4.91 15.00
C ASN A 440 13.26 -5.60 13.72
N ILE A 441 13.13 -4.93 12.59
CA ILE A 441 13.46 -5.44 11.25
C ILE A 441 14.56 -4.56 10.67
N THR A 442 15.66 -5.18 10.24
CA THR A 442 16.80 -4.50 9.62
C THR A 442 17.18 -5.21 8.32
N ILE A 443 16.75 -4.66 7.20
CA ILE A 443 17.19 -5.07 5.86
C ILE A 443 18.46 -4.29 5.56
N THR A 444 19.60 -4.88 5.91
CA THR A 444 20.95 -4.29 5.73
C THR A 444 21.33 -4.15 4.26
N LYS A 445 20.74 -4.98 3.41
CA LYS A 445 20.80 -4.91 1.96
C LYS A 445 19.59 -5.66 1.37
N ALA A 446 18.90 -5.04 0.43
CA ALA A 446 18.21 -5.70 -0.66
C ALA A 446 18.95 -5.42 -1.98
N GLY A 447 18.95 -6.41 -2.89
CA GLY A 447 19.49 -6.25 -4.25
C GLY A 447 18.44 -5.80 -5.26
N ASP A 448 17.18 -5.82 -4.84
CA ASP A 448 16.02 -5.26 -5.51
C ASP A 448 15.29 -4.39 -4.46
N ASP A 449 14.06 -4.70 -4.05
CA ASP A 449 13.28 -3.88 -3.12
C ASP A 449 13.48 -4.25 -1.64
N GLY A 450 13.28 -3.28 -0.73
CA GLY A 450 13.31 -3.57 0.70
C GLY A 450 12.18 -4.52 1.12
N ILE A 451 10.95 -4.11 0.85
CA ILE A 451 9.73 -4.88 1.09
C ILE A 451 8.83 -4.76 -0.14
N GLN A 452 8.50 -5.88 -0.79
CA GLN A 452 7.55 -5.93 -1.92
C GLN A 452 6.34 -6.82 -1.61
N ALA A 453 5.16 -6.34 -1.97
CA ALA A 453 3.93 -7.14 -1.92
C ALA A 453 3.05 -6.87 -3.15
N TYR A 454 2.54 -7.91 -3.81
CA TYR A 454 1.65 -7.71 -4.98
C TYR A 454 0.33 -7.01 -4.61
N ASN A 455 -0.21 -7.27 -3.42
CA ASN A 455 -1.54 -6.80 -3.01
C ASN A 455 -1.46 -5.70 -1.95
N TYR A 456 -0.99 -6.02 -0.74
CA TYR A 456 -0.98 -5.07 0.37
C TYR A 456 0.30 -5.15 1.19
N ILE A 457 0.83 -3.98 1.54
CA ILE A 457 1.76 -3.83 2.67
C ILE A 457 1.03 -3.13 3.81
N PHE A 458 0.96 -3.77 4.98
CA PHE A 458 0.51 -3.17 6.22
C PHE A 458 1.67 -3.05 7.21
N VAL A 459 1.95 -1.83 7.67
CA VAL A 459 2.81 -1.57 8.83
C VAL A 459 1.96 -0.97 9.95
N ARG A 460 1.81 -1.72 11.05
CA ARG A 460 0.91 -1.42 12.16
C ARG A 460 1.49 -1.90 13.49
N ASP A 461 0.93 -1.41 14.59
CA ASP A 461 1.41 -1.67 15.95
C ASP A 461 0.47 -2.58 16.76
N SER A 462 -0.40 -3.34 16.08
CA SER A 462 -1.41 -4.21 16.73
C SER A 462 -0.85 -5.34 17.61
N ILE A 463 0.48 -5.51 17.66
CA ILE A 463 1.20 -6.28 18.69
C ILE A 463 2.20 -5.38 19.43
N SER A 464 3.01 -4.61 18.70
CA SER A 464 3.93 -3.59 19.24
C SER A 464 4.34 -2.62 18.14
N ALA A 465 4.77 -1.40 18.46
CA ALA A 465 5.25 -0.47 17.43
C ALA A 465 6.51 -1.04 16.72
N PRO A 466 6.45 -1.32 15.40
CA PRO A 466 7.59 -1.90 14.70
C PRO A 466 8.70 -0.86 14.52
N THR A 467 9.95 -1.31 14.52
CA THR A 467 11.11 -0.53 14.08
C THR A 467 11.66 -1.18 12.81
N ILE A 468 11.65 -0.47 11.69
CA ILE A 468 12.05 -0.99 10.38
C ILE A 468 13.18 -0.12 9.83
N ASN A 469 14.30 -0.74 9.47
CA ASN A 469 15.43 -0.08 8.81
C ASN A 469 15.68 -0.77 7.46
N ILE A 470 15.68 -0.01 6.36
CA ILE A 470 15.79 -0.54 4.99
C ILE A 470 16.96 0.14 4.27
N THR A 471 17.82 -0.69 3.68
CA THR A 471 18.78 -0.30 2.65
C THR A 471 18.53 -1.16 1.41
N SER A 472 18.04 -0.57 0.33
CA SER A 472 17.73 -1.25 -0.94
C SER A 472 18.42 -0.59 -2.13
N THR A 473 18.55 -1.31 -3.25
CA THR A 473 19.02 -0.75 -4.52
C THR A 473 17.91 -0.43 -5.50
N GLY A 474 16.75 -1.09 -5.36
CA GLY A 474 15.47 -0.65 -5.91
C GLY A 474 14.74 0.26 -4.91
N LYS A 475 13.44 0.04 -4.77
CA LYS A 475 12.53 0.83 -3.93
C LYS A 475 12.65 0.43 -2.45
N GLY A 476 12.21 1.29 -1.53
CA GLY A 476 12.23 1.00 -0.11
C GLY A 476 11.10 0.05 0.30
N ILE A 477 9.86 0.50 0.13
CA ILE A 477 8.62 -0.25 0.34
C ILE A 477 7.76 -0.09 -0.92
N VAL A 478 7.30 -1.18 -1.52
CA VAL A 478 6.51 -1.13 -2.77
C VAL A 478 5.37 -2.13 -2.79
N SER A 479 4.21 -1.71 -3.29
CA SER A 479 3.12 -2.62 -3.61
C SER A 479 2.39 -2.28 -4.89
N ASP A 480 2.17 -3.30 -5.73
CA ASP A 480 1.46 -3.21 -7.00
C ASP A 480 -0.02 -2.78 -6.82
N ASN A 481 -0.56 -2.83 -5.60
CA ASN A 481 -1.91 -2.34 -5.27
C ASN A 481 -1.90 -1.27 -4.14
N ARG A 482 -1.59 -1.59 -2.86
CA ARG A 482 -1.55 -0.54 -1.80
C ARG A 482 -0.51 -0.71 -0.69
N VAL A 483 -0.04 0.43 -0.18
CA VAL A 483 0.78 0.53 1.04
C VAL A 483 0.02 1.29 2.14
N TYR A 484 -0.03 0.72 3.33
CA TYR A 484 -0.62 1.30 4.55
C TYR A 484 0.41 1.40 5.67
N ILE A 485 0.85 2.63 5.95
CA ILE A 485 1.70 2.97 7.09
C ILE A 485 0.82 3.54 8.19
N ASN A 486 0.40 2.67 9.12
CA ASN A 486 -0.49 3.04 10.23
C ASN A 486 0.27 3.37 11.52
N ALA A 487 1.47 2.80 11.71
CA ALA A 487 2.27 2.99 12.91
C ALA A 487 3.74 2.60 12.70
N GLY A 488 4.54 2.75 13.76
CA GLY A 488 5.95 2.31 13.81
C GLY A 488 6.96 3.42 13.54
N LYS A 489 8.25 3.06 13.62
CA LYS A 489 9.37 3.88 13.15
C LYS A 489 10.00 3.18 11.95
N ILE A 490 10.08 3.88 10.82
CA ILE A 490 10.58 3.36 9.56
C ILE A 490 11.69 4.29 9.08
N ASP A 491 12.88 3.76 8.80
CA ASP A 491 14.01 4.51 8.23
C ASP A 491 14.43 3.84 6.91
N ILE A 492 14.31 4.56 5.80
CA ILE A 492 14.51 4.04 4.43
C ILE A 492 15.67 4.76 3.75
N SER A 493 16.59 3.98 3.17
CA SER A 493 17.54 4.41 2.15
C SER A 493 17.36 3.53 0.91
N SER A 494 16.83 4.11 -0.17
CA SER A 494 16.54 3.41 -1.42
C SER A 494 17.45 3.90 -2.57
N GLY A 495 17.55 3.08 -3.62
CA GLY A 495 18.21 3.46 -4.87
C GLY A 495 17.24 4.03 -5.91
N ASP A 496 15.96 3.73 -5.73
CA ASP A 496 14.77 4.21 -6.42
C ASP A 496 13.82 4.83 -5.36
N ASP A 497 12.51 4.84 -5.57
CA ASP A 497 11.53 5.45 -4.65
C ASP A 497 11.61 4.95 -3.19
N GLY A 498 11.34 5.83 -2.23
CA GLY A 498 11.28 5.49 -0.81
C GLY A 498 10.08 4.59 -0.46
N VAL A 499 8.88 5.08 -0.78
CA VAL A 499 7.62 4.32 -0.68
C VAL A 499 6.87 4.46 -1.99
N HIS A 500 6.54 3.35 -2.65
CA HIS A 500 5.86 3.33 -3.95
C HIS A 500 4.56 2.52 -3.90
N SER A 501 3.55 2.93 -4.66
CA SER A 501 2.46 2.00 -5.02
C SER A 501 1.83 2.33 -6.36
N ASN A 502 1.54 1.30 -7.16
CA ASN A 502 0.86 1.43 -8.45
C ASN A 502 -0.65 1.76 -8.29
N MET A 503 -1.15 1.91 -7.06
CA MET A 503 -2.36 2.69 -6.80
C MET A 503 -2.16 3.67 -5.64
N ASN A 504 -2.19 3.19 -4.38
CA ASN A 504 -2.38 4.07 -3.24
C ASN A 504 -1.38 3.88 -2.10
N VAL A 505 -0.92 5.00 -1.55
CA VAL A 505 -0.12 5.05 -0.32
C VAL A 505 -0.91 5.81 0.75
N TYR A 506 -1.07 5.19 1.92
CA TYR A 506 -1.75 5.77 3.08
C TYR A 506 -0.79 5.93 4.26
N PHE A 507 -0.65 7.14 4.78
CA PHE A 507 -0.02 7.43 6.07
C PHE A 507 -1.11 7.78 7.09
N ASN A 508 -1.34 6.89 8.04
CA ASN A 508 -2.33 7.01 9.10
C ASN A 508 -1.70 7.11 10.50
N GLY A 509 -0.37 7.22 10.59
CA GLY A 509 0.39 7.28 11.83
C GLY A 509 1.85 6.87 11.67
N GLY A 510 2.56 6.78 12.79
CA GLY A 510 3.97 6.40 12.82
C GLY A 510 4.94 7.54 12.45
N TYR A 511 6.21 7.18 12.24
CA TYR A 511 7.30 8.08 11.88
C TYR A 511 8.16 7.44 10.79
N THR A 512 8.22 8.04 9.61
CA THR A 512 8.91 7.51 8.43
C THR A 512 9.97 8.49 7.93
N THR A 513 11.24 8.11 8.04
CA THR A 513 12.39 8.80 7.43
C THR A 513 12.70 8.20 6.07
N ILE A 514 12.89 9.03 5.05
CA ILE A 514 13.16 8.59 3.67
C ILE A 514 14.39 9.30 3.10
N ALA A 515 15.25 8.55 2.44
CA ALA A 515 16.31 9.05 1.57
C ALA A 515 16.29 8.25 0.24
N ALA A 516 15.80 8.90 -0.82
CA ALA A 516 15.62 8.33 -2.16
C ALA A 516 16.31 9.22 -3.22
N PRO A 517 17.63 9.48 -3.13
CA PRO A 517 18.31 10.63 -3.77
C PRO A 517 18.41 10.59 -5.31
N LYS A 518 17.66 9.72 -5.99
CA LYS A 518 17.61 9.55 -7.45
C LYS A 518 16.20 9.48 -8.03
N ASN A 519 15.19 9.25 -7.19
CA ASN A 519 13.78 9.20 -7.56
C ASN A 519 12.95 9.69 -6.38
N ASP A 520 11.72 9.23 -6.17
CA ASP A 520 10.79 9.95 -5.31
C ASP A 520 10.87 9.57 -3.83
N GLY A 521 10.56 10.52 -2.95
CA GLY A 521 10.40 10.22 -1.53
C GLY A 521 9.22 9.29 -1.31
N VAL A 522 8.06 9.67 -1.83
CA VAL A 522 6.86 8.85 -1.91
C VAL A 522 6.25 8.99 -3.30
N HIS A 523 5.94 7.88 -3.96
CA HIS A 523 5.21 7.82 -5.22
C HIS A 523 3.93 7.00 -5.06
N ALA A 524 2.80 7.51 -5.53
CA ALA A 524 1.56 6.76 -5.63
C ALA A 524 0.88 7.05 -6.97
N ASP A 525 0.79 6.06 -7.86
CA ASP A 525 0.26 6.26 -9.22
C ASP A 525 -1.14 6.90 -9.22
N SER A 526 -1.93 6.66 -8.16
CA SER A 526 -3.26 7.21 -7.99
C SER A 526 -3.42 8.14 -6.79
N THR A 527 -3.34 7.66 -5.53
CA THR A 527 -3.55 8.52 -4.34
C THR A 527 -2.44 8.39 -3.30
N LEU A 528 -1.89 9.53 -2.90
CA LEU A 528 -1.19 9.70 -1.62
C LEU A 528 -2.13 10.35 -0.60
N MET A 529 -2.47 9.61 0.45
CA MET A 529 -3.34 10.05 1.55
C MET A 529 -2.54 10.19 2.85
N ILE A 530 -2.49 11.39 3.41
CA ILE A 530 -1.77 11.73 4.65
C ILE A 530 -2.81 12.12 5.69
N ASN A 531 -3.22 11.15 6.52
CA ASN A 531 -4.19 11.33 7.59
C ASN A 531 -3.52 11.69 8.92
N ASP A 532 -2.43 11.03 9.27
CA ASP A 532 -1.62 11.31 10.47
C ASP A 532 -0.20 10.73 10.35
N GLY A 533 0.63 10.96 11.36
CA GLY A 533 2.02 10.49 11.45
C GLY A 533 3.04 11.57 11.10
N THR A 534 4.31 11.18 11.01
CA THR A 534 5.40 12.06 10.55
C THR A 534 6.08 11.47 9.33
N ILE A 535 6.12 12.22 8.22
CA ILE A 535 6.83 11.86 6.99
C ILE A 535 8.02 12.81 6.85
N TYR A 536 9.25 12.29 6.87
CA TYR A 536 10.47 13.06 6.73
C TYR A 536 11.26 12.61 5.49
N VAL A 537 11.08 13.31 4.38
CA VAL A 537 11.86 13.09 3.15
C VAL A 537 13.13 13.94 3.25
N THR A 538 14.23 13.29 3.57
CA THR A 538 15.53 13.96 3.79
C THR A 538 16.21 14.37 2.49
N ASN A 539 15.95 13.64 1.40
CA ASN A 539 16.48 13.88 0.06
C ASN A 539 15.79 12.98 -0.97
N SER A 540 15.34 13.56 -2.09
CA SER A 540 14.77 12.85 -3.23
C SER A 540 14.92 13.67 -4.53
N TYR A 541 14.53 13.10 -5.67
CA TYR A 541 14.27 13.87 -6.89
C TYR A 541 13.03 14.73 -6.65
N GLU A 542 11.84 14.13 -6.59
CA GLU A 542 10.62 14.79 -6.10
C GLU A 542 10.23 14.28 -4.72
N GLY A 543 9.64 15.13 -3.89
CA GLY A 543 9.39 14.81 -2.49
C GLY A 543 8.23 13.83 -2.30
N LEU A 544 7.02 14.27 -2.66
CA LEU A 544 5.78 13.52 -2.59
C LEU A 544 5.06 13.63 -3.95
N VAL A 545 4.83 12.51 -4.62
CA VAL A 545 4.29 12.44 -5.98
C VAL A 545 3.04 11.57 -6.02
N ALA A 546 1.96 12.07 -6.65
CA ALA A 546 0.80 11.25 -7.00
C ALA A 546 -0.06 11.87 -8.12
N TRP A 547 -1.09 11.16 -8.59
CA TRP A 547 -2.20 11.82 -9.30
C TRP A 547 -3.07 12.65 -8.35
N TYR A 548 -3.36 12.16 -7.13
CA TYR A 548 -4.06 12.90 -6.09
C TYR A 548 -3.28 12.88 -4.78
N ILE A 549 -2.91 14.06 -4.28
CA ILE A 549 -2.30 14.22 -2.95
C ILE A 549 -3.32 14.86 -2.01
N LYS A 550 -3.65 14.18 -0.91
CA LYS A 550 -4.53 14.70 0.14
C LYS A 550 -3.87 14.64 1.52
N ALA A 551 -3.73 15.80 2.16
CA ALA A 551 -3.32 15.91 3.55
C ALA A 551 -4.49 16.35 4.45
N ASN A 552 -4.97 15.45 5.29
CA ASN A 552 -5.96 15.72 6.33
C ASN A 552 -5.30 16.01 7.69
N GLY A 553 -4.03 15.61 7.89
CA GLY A 553 -3.35 15.69 9.18
C GLY A 553 -1.86 15.34 9.11
N GLY A 554 -1.30 15.00 10.27
CA GLY A 554 0.11 14.63 10.41
C GLY A 554 1.10 15.80 10.29
N VAL A 555 2.38 15.44 10.25
CA VAL A 555 3.52 16.35 10.04
C VAL A 555 4.31 15.88 8.83
N THR A 556 4.65 16.79 7.93
CA THR A 556 5.59 16.48 6.83
C THR A 556 6.75 17.47 6.83
N ASP A 557 7.95 16.95 6.58
CA ASP A 557 9.16 17.74 6.35
C ASP A 557 9.83 17.13 5.11
N VAL A 558 9.80 17.85 4.01
CA VAL A 558 10.02 17.27 2.67
C VAL A 558 11.04 18.11 1.91
N TYR A 559 12.16 17.48 1.57
CA TYR A 559 13.19 18.05 0.70
C TYR A 559 13.28 17.29 -0.63
N GLY A 560 12.73 17.89 -1.69
CA GLY A 560 12.94 17.49 -3.09
C GLY A 560 14.11 18.26 -3.71
N THR A 561 14.75 17.69 -4.72
CA THR A 561 15.74 18.41 -5.54
C THR A 561 15.12 19.06 -6.77
N ASN A 562 14.09 18.43 -7.35
CA ASN A 562 13.07 19.09 -8.15
C ASN A 562 11.95 19.58 -7.20
N ASP A 563 10.72 19.15 -7.42
CA ASP A 563 9.54 19.61 -6.69
C ASP A 563 9.40 18.92 -5.34
N ALA A 564 8.94 19.64 -4.33
CA ALA A 564 8.76 19.04 -3.01
C ALA A 564 7.45 18.27 -2.91
N TRP A 565 6.37 18.77 -3.50
CA TRP A 565 5.10 18.06 -3.65
C TRP A 565 4.65 18.24 -5.10
N ASN A 566 4.37 17.16 -5.82
CA ASN A 566 3.97 17.19 -7.22
C ASN A 566 2.70 16.36 -7.45
N ALA A 567 1.60 17.02 -7.81
CA ALA A 567 0.39 16.37 -8.28
C ALA A 567 0.28 16.43 -9.81
N ALA A 568 1.02 15.56 -10.51
CA ALA A 568 1.13 15.53 -11.97
C ALA A 568 0.55 14.27 -12.66
N GLY A 569 0.13 13.23 -11.93
CA GLY A 569 -0.35 11.97 -12.51
C GLY A 569 0.71 10.86 -12.61
N GLY A 570 0.24 9.61 -12.51
CA GLY A 570 1.09 8.44 -12.25
C GLY A 570 1.58 7.62 -13.46
N ASN A 571 2.33 6.56 -13.13
CA ASN A 571 3.20 5.74 -13.97
C ASN A 571 4.13 6.59 -14.85
N ASP A 572 4.99 7.35 -14.20
CA ASP A 572 6.10 8.01 -14.86
C ASP A 572 7.20 6.99 -15.25
N GLY A 573 7.93 7.30 -16.31
CA GLY A 573 9.00 6.42 -16.82
C GLY A 573 10.32 6.52 -16.03
N SER A 574 10.33 7.10 -14.83
CA SER A 574 11.54 7.46 -14.07
C SER A 574 12.33 6.27 -13.56
N GLY A 575 11.63 5.21 -13.12
CA GLY A 575 12.18 4.05 -12.41
C GLY A 575 13.13 3.11 -13.19
N ASN A 576 13.67 3.51 -14.35
CA ASN A 576 14.64 2.70 -15.11
C ASN A 576 15.97 3.42 -15.37
N THR A 577 16.66 3.81 -14.29
CA THR A 577 18.02 4.37 -14.36
C THR A 577 19.12 3.32 -14.54
N ASN A 578 18.92 2.31 -15.41
CA ASN A 578 19.99 1.38 -15.77
C ASN A 578 19.94 0.79 -17.19
N GLN A 579 19.78 1.64 -18.23
CA GLN A 579 20.31 1.31 -19.56
C GLN A 579 21.12 2.45 -20.20
N SER A 580 22.35 2.12 -20.60
CA SER A 580 23.28 3.01 -21.26
C SER A 580 22.84 3.32 -22.70
N GLY A 581 22.32 4.54 -22.97
CA GLY A 581 21.88 4.86 -24.33
C GLY A 581 21.35 6.28 -24.56
N GLN A 582 22.20 7.30 -24.43
CA GLN A 582 22.01 8.68 -24.94
C GLN A 582 20.71 9.43 -24.59
N SER A 583 20.91 10.50 -23.81
CA SER A 583 20.08 11.72 -23.81
C SER A 583 19.48 12.08 -25.18
N SER A 584 18.16 12.30 -25.24
CA SER A 584 17.48 12.88 -26.40
C SER A 584 16.66 14.14 -26.06
N TRP A 585 17.16 14.97 -25.14
CA TRP A 585 16.86 16.41 -25.13
C TRP A 585 17.54 17.06 -26.36
N GLY A 586 16.85 16.98 -27.50
CA GLY A 586 17.38 17.36 -28.80
C GLY A 586 17.45 18.87 -29.01
N PHE A 587 18.53 19.50 -28.57
CA PHE A 587 18.87 20.90 -28.93
C PHE A 587 19.20 21.03 -30.42
N GLY A 588 18.17 21.13 -31.27
CA GLY A 588 18.26 21.50 -32.68
C GLY A 588 17.94 22.99 -32.90
N PRO A 589 18.66 23.72 -33.78
CA PRO A 589 18.40 25.14 -34.03
C PRO A 589 17.17 25.35 -34.91
N GLY A 590 15.98 25.30 -34.29
CA GLY A 590 14.69 25.50 -34.93
C GLY A 590 13.56 25.29 -33.92
N GLY A 591 13.31 26.30 -33.08
CA GLY A 591 12.39 26.18 -31.96
C GLY A 591 10.94 25.91 -32.38
N GLY A 592 10.38 24.82 -31.89
CA GLY A 592 8.94 24.57 -31.76
C GLY A 592 8.69 24.05 -30.36
N MET A 593 7.75 24.66 -29.63
CA MET A 593 7.40 24.25 -28.28
C MET A 593 6.85 22.82 -28.31
N GLY A 594 7.47 21.91 -27.54
CA GLY A 594 6.91 20.59 -27.30
C GLY A 594 5.58 20.73 -26.56
N GLY A 595 4.57 19.94 -26.95
CA GLY A 595 3.26 20.04 -26.35
C GLY A 595 3.29 19.67 -24.88
N MET A 596 2.81 20.58 -24.02
CA MET A 596 2.43 20.27 -22.64
C MET A 596 1.39 19.15 -22.68
N GLY A 597 1.67 18.03 -22.02
CA GLY A 597 0.68 16.98 -21.82
C GLY A 597 -0.31 17.45 -20.76
N SER A 598 -1.60 17.50 -21.11
CA SER A 598 -2.67 17.83 -20.18
C SER A 598 -2.89 16.70 -19.18
N SER A 599 -1.99 16.60 -18.20
CA SER A 599 -2.27 15.91 -16.95
C SER A 599 -3.12 16.81 -16.06
N SER A 600 -3.75 16.24 -15.04
CA SER A 600 -4.76 16.94 -14.25
C SER A 600 -4.55 16.80 -12.74
N GLY A 601 -3.40 16.32 -12.27
CA GLY A 601 -3.23 15.88 -10.89
C GLY A 601 -3.58 16.96 -9.84
N PHE A 602 -4.19 16.53 -8.74
CA PHE A 602 -4.87 17.42 -7.79
C PHE A 602 -4.20 17.40 -6.41
N LEU A 603 -4.20 18.54 -5.73
CA LEU A 603 -3.57 18.67 -4.40
C LEU A 603 -4.52 19.33 -3.41
N THR A 604 -4.76 18.67 -2.27
CA THR A 604 -5.68 19.17 -1.23
C THR A 604 -5.06 19.07 0.16
N ILE A 605 -4.97 20.19 0.89
CA ILE A 605 -4.55 20.28 2.28
C ILE A 605 -5.70 20.86 3.14
N THR A 606 -6.23 20.04 4.04
CA THR A 606 -7.34 20.40 4.97
C THR A 606 -6.89 20.47 6.43
N GLY A 607 -5.76 19.85 6.78
CA GLY A 607 -5.21 19.81 8.13
C GLY A 607 -3.71 19.50 8.10
N GLY A 608 -3.11 19.25 9.28
CA GLY A 608 -1.69 18.90 9.41
C GLY A 608 -0.74 20.11 9.47
N VAL A 609 0.56 19.81 9.57
CA VAL A 609 1.65 20.80 9.61
C VAL A 609 2.75 20.40 8.64
N HIS A 610 2.92 21.16 7.57
CA HIS A 610 3.68 20.78 6.40
C HIS A 610 4.82 21.76 6.14
N HIS A 611 6.04 21.25 6.01
CA HIS A 611 7.19 21.96 5.45
C HIS A 611 7.58 21.28 4.13
N ALA A 612 7.51 22.04 3.04
CA ALA A 612 7.93 21.62 1.71
C ALA A 612 9.11 22.50 1.26
N LYS A 613 10.18 21.88 0.75
CA LYS A 613 11.41 22.58 0.39
C LYS A 613 12.04 21.99 -0.87
N THR A 614 12.40 22.86 -1.81
CA THR A 614 13.11 22.45 -3.03
C THR A 614 14.60 22.77 -2.96
N SER A 615 15.36 22.30 -3.95
CA SER A 615 16.71 22.81 -4.20
C SER A 615 16.67 24.14 -4.98
N SER A 616 17.69 24.44 -5.79
CA SER A 616 17.70 25.62 -6.66
C SER A 616 17.58 25.23 -8.13
N GLY A 617 16.52 25.67 -8.80
CA GLY A 617 16.28 25.35 -10.21
C GLY A 617 14.98 25.98 -10.73
N ASP A 618 14.46 25.39 -11.80
CA ASP A 618 13.03 25.46 -12.13
C ASP A 618 12.40 24.37 -11.26
N THR A 619 11.72 24.76 -10.17
CA THR A 619 11.23 23.84 -9.13
C THR A 619 10.06 24.49 -8.41
N ASP A 620 9.12 23.67 -7.96
CA ASP A 620 7.94 24.07 -7.23
C ASP A 620 7.85 23.43 -5.85
N GLY A 621 7.58 24.27 -4.85
CA GLY A 621 7.42 23.78 -3.49
C GLY A 621 6.13 22.97 -3.31
N ILE A 622 5.06 23.37 -3.99
CA ILE A 622 3.79 22.65 -4.09
C ILE A 622 3.27 22.87 -5.52
N ASP A 623 3.26 21.80 -6.32
CA ASP A 623 2.80 21.78 -7.71
C ASP A 623 1.55 20.89 -7.88
N SER A 624 0.73 21.22 -8.89
CA SER A 624 -0.56 20.61 -9.18
C SER A 624 -1.00 20.87 -10.62
N ASN A 625 -0.92 19.88 -11.50
CA ASN A 625 -1.34 20.04 -12.90
C ASN A 625 -2.89 20.15 -13.07
N GLY A 626 -3.64 20.02 -11.98
CA GLY A 626 -5.05 20.35 -11.81
C GLY A 626 -5.27 21.36 -10.68
N GLU A 627 -6.28 21.14 -9.84
CA GLU A 627 -6.65 22.08 -8.77
C GLU A 627 -5.81 21.95 -7.50
N LEU A 628 -5.37 23.10 -6.97
CA LEU A 628 -4.69 23.24 -5.69
C LEU A 628 -5.63 23.86 -4.64
N THR A 629 -5.97 23.10 -3.59
CA THR A 629 -6.77 23.60 -2.46
C THR A 629 -5.99 23.51 -1.15
N ILE A 630 -5.83 24.64 -0.45
CA ILE A 630 -5.29 24.69 0.92
C ILE A 630 -6.31 25.43 1.79
N SER A 631 -7.22 24.67 2.41
CA SER A 631 -8.33 25.18 3.23
C SER A 631 -8.07 25.12 4.74
N GLY A 632 -7.14 24.27 5.17
CA GLY A 632 -6.67 24.21 6.56
C GLY A 632 -5.19 23.85 6.65
N GLY A 633 -4.77 23.40 7.84
CA GLY A 633 -3.38 23.06 8.12
C GLY A 633 -2.42 24.26 8.14
N VAL A 634 -1.20 24.02 8.62
CA VAL A 634 -0.09 24.99 8.59
C VAL A 634 0.84 24.59 7.44
N VAL A 635 1.07 25.48 6.49
CA VAL A 635 1.85 25.16 5.28
C VAL A 635 3.01 26.15 5.12
N ILE A 636 4.23 25.64 5.20
CA ILE A 636 5.48 26.37 5.05
C ILE A 636 6.18 25.86 3.80
N VAL A 637 6.50 26.77 2.88
CA VAL A 637 7.20 26.42 1.64
C VAL A 637 8.49 27.23 1.50
N GLU A 638 9.58 26.57 1.12
CA GLU A 638 10.87 27.20 0.80
C GLU A 638 11.36 26.78 -0.59
N CYS A 639 11.33 27.69 -1.58
CA CYS A 639 11.74 27.40 -2.96
C CYS A 639 12.83 28.36 -3.47
N GLN A 640 13.87 27.83 -4.13
CA GLN A 640 14.98 28.64 -4.71
C GLN A 640 14.97 28.70 -6.24
N ILE A 641 13.92 29.28 -6.80
CA ILE A 641 13.74 29.60 -8.22
C ILE A 641 15.01 30.20 -8.84
N SER A 642 15.50 29.56 -9.90
CA SER A 642 16.75 29.88 -10.62
C SER A 642 16.65 29.48 -12.10
N GLY A 643 15.84 30.23 -12.86
CA GLY A 643 15.42 29.89 -14.21
C GLY A 643 13.98 29.40 -14.22
N GLY A 644 13.38 29.31 -15.41
CA GLY A 644 12.03 28.77 -15.58
C GLY A 644 10.89 29.60 -14.98
N MET A 645 9.82 28.94 -14.55
CA MET A 645 8.59 29.58 -14.03
C MET A 645 8.23 29.21 -12.58
N GLY A 646 8.94 28.25 -11.97
CA GLY A 646 8.52 27.69 -10.68
C GLY A 646 8.39 28.66 -9.51
N GLY A 647 7.79 28.17 -8.43
CA GLY A 647 7.17 28.95 -7.35
C GLY A 647 7.20 28.29 -5.96
N SER A 648 6.52 28.91 -5.00
CA SER A 648 6.15 28.25 -3.73
C SER A 648 4.85 27.44 -3.86
N PHE A 649 3.97 27.89 -4.75
CA PHE A 649 2.68 27.30 -5.06
C PHE A 649 2.43 27.52 -6.54
N ASP A 650 2.30 26.44 -7.29
CA ASP A 650 1.80 26.42 -8.66
C ASP A 650 0.54 25.55 -8.78
N SER A 651 -0.21 25.76 -9.86
CA SER A 651 -1.39 25.02 -10.25
C SER A 651 -1.76 25.36 -11.71
N ASP A 652 -1.82 24.40 -12.62
CA ASP A 652 -2.35 24.63 -13.98
C ASP A 652 -3.87 24.92 -13.94
N GLY A 653 -4.55 24.43 -12.89
CA GLY A 653 -5.98 24.64 -12.62
C GLY A 653 -6.29 25.83 -11.71
N THR A 654 -7.34 25.67 -10.90
CA THR A 654 -7.73 26.69 -9.92
C THR A 654 -6.97 26.50 -8.60
N ALA A 655 -6.45 27.62 -8.04
CA ALA A 655 -5.78 27.62 -6.74
C ALA A 655 -6.62 28.34 -5.67
N SER A 656 -7.07 27.60 -4.66
CA SER A 656 -7.87 28.08 -3.53
C SER A 656 -7.08 28.01 -2.21
N LEU A 657 -6.34 29.09 -1.91
CA LEU A 657 -5.52 29.19 -0.70
C LEU A 657 -6.27 30.01 0.37
N THR A 658 -6.99 29.32 1.26
CA THR A 658 -7.88 29.94 2.26
C THR A 658 -7.50 29.65 3.72
N SER A 659 -6.65 28.65 3.98
CA SER A 659 -6.01 28.45 5.29
C SER A 659 -5.28 29.73 5.72
N LYS A 660 -5.40 30.11 7.00
CA LYS A 660 -4.80 31.36 7.54
C LYS A 660 -3.30 31.24 7.86
N THR A 661 -2.76 30.04 7.75
CA THR A 661 -1.45 29.63 8.28
C THR A 661 -0.49 29.17 7.18
N VAL A 662 -0.51 29.88 6.04
CA VAL A 662 0.33 29.62 4.86
C VAL A 662 1.45 30.65 4.74
N LEU A 663 2.71 30.20 4.63
CA LEU A 663 3.88 31.01 4.29
C LEU A 663 4.70 30.34 3.17
N GLY A 664 4.80 30.99 2.02
CA GLY A 664 5.82 30.70 1.01
C GLY A 664 7.03 31.63 1.15
N PHE A 665 8.23 31.12 0.93
CA PHE A 665 9.51 31.82 0.94
C PHE A 665 10.26 31.54 -0.37
N SER A 666 10.56 32.57 -1.16
CA SER A 666 11.18 32.36 -2.48
C SER A 666 12.11 33.48 -2.97
N SER A 667 12.98 33.11 -3.93
CA SER A 667 13.86 34.03 -4.68
C SER A 667 13.12 34.82 -5.78
N GLY A 668 12.14 34.19 -6.42
CA GLY A 668 11.22 34.76 -7.43
C GLY A 668 9.76 34.79 -6.96
N SER A 669 8.87 35.40 -7.73
CA SER A 669 7.42 35.38 -7.47
C SER A 669 6.84 34.00 -7.68
N SER A 670 5.84 33.61 -6.89
CA SER A 670 5.07 32.39 -7.09
C SER A 670 3.93 32.63 -8.08
N GLU A 671 3.64 31.62 -8.89
CA GLU A 671 2.46 31.51 -9.74
C GLU A 671 1.15 31.83 -8.99
N LYS A 672 0.90 31.14 -7.87
CA LYS A 672 -0.35 31.24 -7.09
C LYS A 672 -0.14 31.88 -5.71
N GLY A 673 -1.23 32.44 -5.16
CA GLY A 673 -1.25 33.10 -3.84
C GLY A 673 -0.85 34.58 -3.83
N SER A 674 -1.03 35.25 -2.68
CA SER A 674 -0.73 36.69 -2.56
C SER A 674 0.77 36.93 -2.39
N ASN A 675 1.40 37.40 -3.46
CA ASN A 675 2.84 37.67 -3.54
C ASN A 675 3.21 39.03 -2.92
N TYR A 676 4.19 39.03 -2.01
CA TYR A 676 4.75 40.23 -1.38
C TYR A 676 6.26 40.31 -1.60
N SER A 677 6.77 41.42 -2.13
CA SER A 677 8.23 41.64 -2.26
C SER A 677 8.83 42.11 -0.93
N ILE A 678 9.29 41.16 -0.12
CA ILE A 678 9.92 41.37 1.18
C ILE A 678 11.23 40.59 1.23
N SER A 679 12.34 41.30 1.43
CA SER A 679 13.64 40.66 1.63
C SER A 679 13.68 39.94 2.98
N PHE A 680 14.00 38.66 2.97
CA PHE A 680 14.14 37.83 4.17
C PHE A 680 15.50 37.11 4.21
N SER A 681 15.89 36.65 5.39
CA SER A 681 17.17 35.97 5.64
C SER A 681 17.02 34.85 6.65
N THR A 682 18.00 33.95 6.70
CA THR A 682 18.03 32.82 7.66
C THR A 682 18.19 33.22 9.15
N SER A 683 18.33 34.52 9.42
CA SER A 683 18.63 35.06 10.76
C SER A 683 17.41 35.44 11.58
N GLY A 684 16.24 35.65 10.96
CA GLY A 684 15.04 36.17 11.61
C GLY A 684 13.79 35.34 11.33
N TYR A 685 12.82 35.39 12.24
CA TYR A 685 11.48 34.87 11.95
C TYR A 685 10.72 35.86 11.07
N TYR A 686 9.87 35.33 10.19
CA TYR A 686 8.99 36.10 9.33
C TYR A 686 7.61 35.44 9.25
N GLY A 687 6.58 36.22 8.97
CA GLY A 687 5.22 35.73 8.81
C GLY A 687 4.16 36.78 9.13
N THR A 688 3.02 36.33 9.64
CA THR A 688 1.81 37.12 9.93
C THR A 688 1.44 37.01 11.41
N SER A 689 0.33 37.59 11.86
CA SER A 689 -0.20 37.36 13.22
C SER A 689 -0.59 35.91 13.48
N ASN A 690 -0.78 35.10 12.43
CA ASN A 690 -1.33 33.75 12.52
C ASN A 690 -0.25 32.67 12.41
N VAL A 691 0.87 32.95 11.74
CA VAL A 691 1.97 32.00 11.54
C VAL A 691 3.32 32.73 11.45
N ALA A 692 4.37 32.14 12.02
CA ALA A 692 5.75 32.60 11.91
C ALA A 692 6.72 31.43 11.73
N PHE A 693 7.71 31.62 10.84
CA PHE A 693 8.76 30.65 10.55
C PHE A 693 10.11 31.34 10.38
N LYS A 694 11.21 30.65 10.72
CA LYS A 694 12.58 31.12 10.43
C LYS A 694 13.12 30.35 9.23
N PRO A 695 13.15 30.94 8.02
CA PRO A 695 13.56 30.23 6.82
C PRO A 695 15.00 29.70 6.92
N THR A 696 15.24 28.57 6.27
CA THR A 696 16.56 27.98 6.01
C THR A 696 17.20 28.54 4.74
N ILE A 697 16.42 29.20 3.87
CA ILE A 697 16.90 29.95 2.69
C ILE A 697 16.84 31.48 2.89
N SER A 698 17.34 32.24 1.92
CA SER A 698 17.20 33.70 1.83
C SER A 698 16.64 34.09 0.47
N GLY A 699 15.84 35.14 0.40
CA GLY A 699 15.09 35.49 -0.80
C GLY A 699 14.42 36.86 -0.71
N ARG A 700 13.47 37.10 -1.61
CA ARG A 700 12.85 38.41 -1.84
C ARG A 700 11.32 38.38 -1.92
N TYR A 701 10.72 37.21 -2.08
CA TYR A 701 9.27 37.09 -2.20
C TYR A 701 8.73 36.20 -1.09
N MET A 702 7.61 36.63 -0.52
CA MET A 702 6.83 35.83 0.42
C MET A 702 5.41 35.71 -0.09
N VAL A 703 4.84 34.51 0.00
CA VAL A 703 3.43 34.25 -0.27
C VAL A 703 2.72 34.07 1.05
N THR A 704 1.56 34.71 1.22
CA THR A 704 0.66 34.40 2.35
C THR A 704 -0.80 34.50 1.92
N THR A 705 -1.69 34.04 2.79
CA THR A 705 -3.15 34.11 2.64
C THR A 705 -3.80 35.16 3.54
N THR A 706 -3.11 35.66 4.57
CA THR A 706 -3.69 36.58 5.58
C THR A 706 -2.80 37.77 5.91
N GLY A 707 -3.11 38.91 5.29
CA GLY A 707 -2.40 40.17 5.52
C GLY A 707 -1.02 40.21 4.89
N GLN A 708 -0.32 41.33 5.06
CA GLN A 708 1.04 41.48 4.57
C GLN A 708 2.03 40.85 5.57
N PRO A 709 2.94 39.95 5.15
CA PRO A 709 3.97 39.40 6.02
C PRO A 709 4.95 40.48 6.51
N SER A 710 5.62 40.20 7.61
CA SER A 710 6.69 41.04 8.16
C SER A 710 7.72 40.21 8.92
N GLN A 711 8.83 40.83 9.33
CA GLN A 711 9.76 40.20 10.27
C GLN A 711 9.13 40.15 11.67
N ILE A 712 9.18 38.98 12.30
CA ILE A 712 8.60 38.70 13.62
C ILE A 712 9.72 38.75 14.67
N SER A 713 9.61 39.70 15.60
CA SER A 713 10.61 39.91 16.66
C SER A 713 10.35 39.10 17.94
N ASN A 714 9.13 38.61 18.14
CA ASN A 714 8.77 37.76 19.26
C ASN A 714 7.83 36.63 18.80
N VAL A 715 8.27 35.38 18.95
CA VAL A 715 7.45 34.18 18.67
C VAL A 715 6.70 33.66 19.91
N SER A 716 6.85 34.30 21.08
CA SER A 716 6.11 33.91 22.30
C SER A 716 4.64 34.36 22.30
N SER A 717 4.17 35.02 21.23
CA SER A 717 2.78 35.48 21.06
C SER A 717 1.90 34.49 20.29
N TYR A 718 2.47 33.37 19.82
CA TYR A 718 1.75 32.30 19.15
C TYR A 718 1.39 31.21 20.16
N SER A 719 0.19 30.67 20.07
CA SER A 719 -0.35 29.67 21.01
C SER A 719 0.22 28.27 20.79
N ASN A 720 0.62 27.95 19.54
CA ASN A 720 1.10 26.63 19.13
C ASN A 720 2.48 26.71 18.46
N SER A 721 3.23 25.60 18.52
CA SER A 721 4.47 25.44 17.77
C SER A 721 4.75 23.97 17.44
N VAL A 722 5.30 23.71 16.26
CA VAL A 722 5.79 22.38 15.84
C VAL A 722 7.23 22.50 15.35
N THR A 723 8.10 21.66 15.90
CA THR A 723 9.48 21.50 15.42
C THR A 723 9.51 20.32 14.43
N PHE A 724 9.86 20.61 13.19
CA PHE A 724 10.05 19.61 12.14
C PHE A 724 11.31 18.75 12.40
N PRO A 725 11.36 17.52 11.87
CA PRO A 725 12.55 16.64 11.93
C PRO A 725 13.89 17.28 11.54
N SER A 726 13.90 18.21 10.58
CA SER A 726 15.07 19.02 10.17
C SER A 726 15.55 20.02 11.24
N GLY A 727 14.80 20.19 12.33
CA GLY A 727 15.08 21.13 13.43
C GLY A 727 14.49 22.52 13.24
N SER A 728 13.88 22.81 12.09
CA SER A 728 13.12 24.05 11.86
C SER A 728 11.86 24.07 12.74
N THR A 729 11.41 25.23 13.19
CA THR A 729 10.20 25.34 14.04
C THR A 729 9.25 26.39 13.47
N VAL A 730 8.00 25.99 13.27
CA VAL A 730 6.88 26.88 12.95
C VAL A 730 6.09 27.20 14.22
N TYR A 731 5.64 28.44 14.33
CA TYR A 731 4.81 28.97 15.39
C TYR A 731 3.50 29.45 14.77
N TYR A 732 2.34 29.15 15.36
CA TYR A 732 1.04 29.51 14.79
C TYR A 732 -0.06 29.67 15.86
N ASN A 733 -1.19 30.27 15.46
CA ASN A 733 -2.36 30.56 16.30
C ASN A 733 -3.62 29.82 15.85
#